data_AF-A0A6G7C0A8-F1
#
_entry.id   AF-A0A6G7C0A8-F1
#
_cell.length_a   1.000
_cell.length_b   1.000
_cell.length_c   1.000
_cell.angle_alpha   90.00
_cell.angle_beta   90.00
_cell.angle_gamma   90.00
#
_symmetry.space_group_name_H-M   'P 1'
#
loop_
_entity.id
_entity.type
_entity.pdbx_description
1 polymer ?
#
loop_
_entity_poly.entity_id
_entity_poly.type
_entity_poly.pdbx_seq_one_letter_code
_entity_poly.pdbx_strand_id
1 'polypeptide(L)'
;MGLAGILSTGYAVKNIDKLSNISYHVYLGTIIGFQYNGISYRYFDAQDFLKGDYNMPIRFRQGKTDEEIFYVTAGFYEETKFLAYLSKQYDYAKLVIENKFDTSVLPNASIGVDTVKIIRVKSTAPYSEEFKYEEISWLYQGNPVYDRDLLKWIIPDNASFGTQSYELSGTAGSYYANNIQQITTSSRINPNDYGQAAGLLGAIALVIDQIVLEVFPVLDSASEFGDFIIAQKNYWRNELIHTDISLTELSAYNTSLVTLYESVYRSQNYLNNADGKNKLLKLGAILSESALRIVPLNKRIEILRLMSRQSIEGEVITVVTNDIDYEALIIRIVNSVQPSEADLFLEVLAKMEIISSNKNKTLFELLYSGIDNGHMLVGVNNLDRFMQGMYRIWLLSAYNPKDQLADEDIKEKDLNNVVCINYKTDTAFLFFNDTNYYFEFAGNQILVKPDDSSALLEEQSLHMFRCMILMGTEHISGNQQIMEVNINGQQEMAIPLFYLKYIDDKKATENLVTGIQIGVDIALTLAPIGNLSKLKHITRLTKFGRAIAGKTIVEGPGEVLLRLELAQGVVSAVEITAGLASIYYNYAKQVEEVCDVTSSQYDQEKCINYRRLADLFMYIGIVNGVLDVVATRKVKNVAKKILDSPIANTLDIDVYKILKRFAEPLGDAIEATNTFWLYVRDPKNKELLTQGFIDLWENTNIWTESLRTKFITDFSTEVAQLRYFQTEETLARWRQLATRDIPLSGNIKFLQDPVAANRLVELFDSPTLKSVYNTLLDSHARPDSINMFLKTYGGEGIVEFEKFASKSDLVHSWFRYFDDEKIKPFFFKLKKDGMFKFVERYGYEDVTSEVFMLIKGSPEKHISHLMSFSDATHNINYFNKRRAEMLPNVFRDRGGSGGLYGIQEVDSFIELELRFGGEARASFSEEAGDVIMQGGVLHGLSLDPMGISNSAIPAWEFRFTKQFNNFKISIDRHFRKIYNPKPGKPSLDKVVIDFNHMDQISPTLKTEVMDYINSKYPDYNNDMYLIKLNF
;
A
#
# COMPACT_ATOMS: atom_id res chain seq x y z
N MET A 1 30.52 -24.12 -25.19
CA MET A 1 29.31 -24.04 -24.37
C MET A 1 29.61 -23.06 -23.27
N GLY A 2 28.99 -21.89 -23.29
CA GLY A 2 29.07 -20.93 -22.20
C GLY A 2 27.96 -21.17 -21.18
N LEU A 3 28.14 -20.64 -19.97
CA LEU A 3 27.12 -20.64 -18.93
C LEU A 3 26.23 -19.41 -19.10
N ALA A 4 24.92 -19.60 -19.06
CA ALA A 4 23.95 -18.52 -19.06
C ALA A 4 23.18 -18.46 -17.73
N GLY A 5 22.90 -17.24 -17.27
CA GLY A 5 22.15 -16.96 -16.05
C GLY A 5 21.03 -15.96 -16.30
N ILE A 6 20.09 -15.91 -15.37
CA ILE A 6 18.92 -15.04 -15.45
C ILE A 6 19.12 -13.87 -14.49
N LEU A 7 19.27 -12.67 -15.04
CA LEU A 7 19.44 -11.46 -14.24
C LEU A 7 18.09 -11.00 -13.70
N SER A 8 18.04 -10.55 -12.43
CA SER A 8 16.82 -9.97 -11.84
C SER A 8 16.34 -8.70 -12.58
N THR A 9 17.20 -8.03 -13.35
CA THR A 9 16.83 -6.95 -14.27
C THR A 9 16.03 -7.50 -15.44
N GLY A 10 14.70 -7.47 -15.33
CA GLY A 10 13.80 -7.78 -16.44
C GLY A 10 13.81 -9.25 -16.89
N TYR A 11 14.42 -10.15 -16.10
CA TYR A 11 14.53 -11.60 -16.36
C TYR A 11 15.25 -11.95 -17.67
N ALA A 12 16.24 -11.14 -18.05
CA ALA A 12 17.05 -11.37 -19.24
C ALA A 12 18.04 -12.55 -19.06
N VAL A 13 18.15 -13.39 -20.08
CA VAL A 13 19.11 -14.51 -20.13
C VAL A 13 20.42 -14.03 -20.74
N LYS A 14 21.46 -13.94 -19.92
CA LYS A 14 22.78 -13.43 -20.31
C LYS A 14 23.84 -14.51 -20.18
N ASN A 15 24.85 -14.48 -21.05
CA ASN A 15 26.07 -15.24 -20.80
C ASN A 15 26.78 -14.65 -19.57
N ILE A 16 27.09 -15.52 -18.60
CA ILE A 16 27.64 -15.15 -17.30
C ILE A 16 29.08 -15.64 -17.09
N ASP A 17 29.77 -16.07 -18.16
CA ASP A 17 31.15 -16.58 -18.07
C ASP A 17 32.15 -15.52 -17.57
N LYS A 18 31.81 -14.24 -17.72
CA LYS A 18 32.59 -13.10 -17.23
C LYS A 18 32.26 -12.70 -15.79
N LEU A 19 31.23 -13.31 -15.19
CA LEU A 19 30.83 -13.02 -13.83
C LEU A 19 31.53 -13.98 -12.87
N SER A 20 31.86 -13.48 -11.69
CA SER A 20 32.39 -14.27 -10.58
C SER A 20 31.59 -13.97 -9.32
N ASN A 21 31.75 -14.79 -8.27
CA ASN A 21 31.07 -14.60 -6.98
C ASN A 21 29.57 -14.33 -7.12
N ILE A 22 28.90 -15.14 -7.95
CA ILE A 22 27.49 -14.98 -8.27
C ILE A 22 26.63 -15.38 -7.07
N SER A 23 25.69 -14.53 -6.70
CA SER A 23 24.71 -14.78 -5.66
C SER A 23 23.30 -14.84 -6.27
N TYR A 24 22.48 -15.73 -5.74
CA TYR A 24 21.18 -16.08 -6.30
C TYR A 24 20.04 -15.76 -5.33
N HIS A 25 18.89 -15.35 -5.87
CA HIS A 25 17.65 -15.20 -5.12
C HIS A 25 17.14 -16.58 -4.69
N VAL A 26 16.92 -16.76 -3.39
CA VAL A 26 16.67 -18.06 -2.76
C VAL A 26 15.49 -18.83 -3.37
N TYR A 27 14.42 -18.12 -3.73
CA TYR A 27 13.18 -18.71 -4.28
C TYR A 27 13.12 -18.67 -5.81
N LEU A 28 13.72 -17.65 -6.41
CA LEU A 28 13.58 -17.39 -7.83
C LEU A 28 14.75 -17.99 -8.61
N GLY A 29 15.90 -18.21 -7.97
CA GLY A 29 17.12 -18.63 -8.64
C GLY A 29 17.65 -17.65 -9.67
N THR A 30 17.18 -16.40 -9.65
CA THR A 30 17.78 -15.29 -10.41
C THR A 30 19.06 -14.82 -9.77
N ILE A 31 19.93 -14.20 -10.56
CA ILE A 31 21.14 -13.56 -10.05
C ILE A 31 20.76 -12.24 -9.38
N ILE A 32 21.18 -12.05 -8.13
CA ILE A 32 20.95 -10.82 -7.34
C ILE A 32 22.26 -10.10 -6.99
N GLY A 33 23.41 -10.70 -7.26
CA GLY A 33 24.69 -10.01 -7.17
C GLY A 33 25.81 -10.82 -7.79
N PHE A 34 26.90 -10.15 -8.13
CA PHE A 34 28.08 -10.74 -8.77
C PHE A 34 29.26 -9.78 -8.72
N GLN A 35 30.44 -10.29 -9.08
CA GLN A 35 31.62 -9.48 -9.36
C GLN A 35 31.92 -9.43 -10.86
N TYR A 36 32.19 -8.23 -11.34
CA TYR A 36 32.64 -7.96 -12.71
C TYR A 36 33.85 -7.03 -12.67
N ASN A 37 34.97 -7.46 -13.28
CA ASN A 37 36.26 -6.75 -13.22
C ASN A 37 36.70 -6.39 -11.79
N GLY A 38 36.42 -7.26 -10.81
CA GLY A 38 36.75 -7.05 -9.40
C GLY A 38 35.83 -6.08 -8.64
N ILE A 39 34.82 -5.52 -9.30
CA ILE A 39 33.81 -4.65 -8.68
C ILE A 39 32.57 -5.49 -8.34
N SER A 40 32.09 -5.37 -7.10
CA SER A 40 30.89 -6.06 -6.62
C SER A 40 29.65 -5.25 -6.97
N TYR A 41 28.72 -5.91 -7.64
CA TYR A 41 27.42 -5.36 -8.02
C TYR A 41 26.32 -6.16 -7.34
N ARG A 42 25.30 -5.44 -6.85
CA ARG A 42 24.12 -6.04 -6.24
C ARG A 42 22.87 -5.41 -6.85
N TYR A 43 21.83 -6.22 -7.00
CA TYR A 43 20.53 -5.78 -7.47
C TYR A 43 19.81 -4.99 -6.38
N PHE A 44 19.29 -3.83 -6.74
CA PHE A 44 18.44 -2.99 -5.91
C PHE A 44 17.17 -2.63 -6.68
N ASP A 45 16.02 -2.74 -6.02
CA ASP A 45 14.76 -2.26 -6.55
C ASP A 45 14.67 -0.75 -6.48
N ALA A 46 13.76 -0.16 -7.27
CA ALA A 46 13.52 1.28 -7.19
C ALA A 46 13.18 1.69 -5.74
N GLN A 47 12.39 0.87 -5.04
CA GLN A 47 11.98 1.08 -3.64
C GLN A 47 13.11 1.05 -2.60
N ASP A 48 14.33 0.72 -3.01
CA ASP A 48 15.49 0.74 -2.13
C ASP A 48 16.15 2.12 -2.05
N PHE A 49 15.75 3.05 -2.92
CA PHE A 49 16.24 4.43 -2.90
C PHE A 49 15.53 5.27 -1.82
N LEU A 50 16.18 6.37 -1.42
CA LEU A 50 15.62 7.29 -0.42
C LEU A 50 14.33 7.93 -0.95
N LYS A 51 13.33 8.11 -0.07
CA LYS A 51 11.98 8.53 -0.47
C LYS A 51 11.87 9.88 -1.19
N GLY A 52 12.83 10.77 -0.97
CA GLY A 52 12.92 12.04 -1.70
C GLY A 52 13.33 11.90 -3.17
N ASP A 53 13.99 10.80 -3.54
CA ASP A 53 14.70 10.68 -4.82
C ASP A 53 13.89 9.94 -5.90
N TYR A 54 12.81 9.23 -5.52
CA TYR A 54 11.95 8.45 -6.43
C TYR A 54 11.50 9.22 -7.68
N ASN A 55 11.21 10.50 -7.51
CA ASN A 55 10.60 11.34 -8.54
C ASN A 55 11.52 12.48 -9.00
N MET A 56 12.79 12.49 -8.57
CA MET A 56 13.68 13.60 -8.91
C MET A 56 14.36 13.34 -10.26
N PRO A 57 14.01 14.07 -11.33
CA PRO A 57 14.72 13.92 -12.60
C PRO A 57 16.16 14.39 -12.43
N ILE A 58 17.13 13.51 -12.72
CA ILE A 58 18.53 13.92 -12.78
C ILE A 58 18.74 14.67 -14.08
N ARG A 59 19.10 15.95 -13.99
CA ARG A 59 19.51 16.74 -15.16
C ARG A 59 21.03 16.74 -15.21
N PHE A 60 21.59 16.00 -16.16
CA PHE A 60 23.02 15.97 -16.37
C PHE A 60 23.38 16.77 -17.63
N ARG A 61 24.36 17.67 -17.51
CA ARG A 61 24.96 18.36 -18.67
C ARG A 61 26.30 17.71 -18.98
N GLN A 62 26.37 16.87 -20.00
CA GLN A 62 27.65 16.55 -20.64
C GLN A 62 27.98 17.64 -21.68
N GLY A 63 28.79 18.62 -21.29
CA GLY A 63 29.26 19.66 -22.23
C GLY A 63 28.21 20.72 -22.59
N LYS A 64 28.23 21.18 -23.86
CA LYS A 64 27.43 22.32 -24.38
C LYS A 64 26.12 21.94 -25.10
N THR A 65 25.65 20.69 -25.03
CA THR A 65 24.43 20.23 -25.74
C THR A 65 23.49 19.43 -24.83
N ASP A 66 22.20 19.50 -25.14
CA ASP A 66 20.97 18.88 -24.57
C ASP A 66 21.03 18.19 -23.19
N GLU A 67 20.18 18.63 -22.25
CA GLU A 67 20.01 18.02 -20.92
C GLU A 67 19.35 16.63 -21.03
N GLU A 68 20.07 15.56 -20.64
CA GLU A 68 19.50 14.22 -20.47
C GLU A 68 18.81 14.10 -19.11
N ILE A 69 17.62 13.47 -19.09
CA ILE A 69 16.82 13.22 -17.88
C ILE A 69 16.88 11.73 -17.53
N PHE A 70 17.44 11.40 -16.37
CA PHE A 70 17.43 10.05 -15.82
C PHE A 70 16.42 9.90 -14.68
N TYR A 71 15.81 8.72 -14.58
CA TYR A 71 14.92 8.31 -13.50
C TYR A 71 15.52 7.14 -12.72
N VAL A 72 15.17 7.03 -11.44
CA VAL A 72 15.48 5.85 -10.63
C VAL A 72 14.84 4.63 -11.26
N THR A 73 15.67 3.64 -11.56
CA THR A 73 15.22 2.36 -12.10
C THR A 73 15.88 1.25 -11.31
N ALA A 74 15.16 0.14 -11.13
CA ALA A 74 15.75 -1.04 -10.55
C ALA A 74 16.95 -1.50 -11.38
N GLY A 75 17.93 -2.14 -10.73
CA GLY A 75 19.08 -2.69 -11.42
C GLY A 75 20.24 -3.04 -10.53
N PHE A 76 21.33 -3.46 -11.17
CA PHE A 76 22.58 -3.75 -10.48
C PHE A 76 23.37 -2.46 -10.29
N TYR A 77 23.72 -2.13 -9.06
CA TYR A 77 24.55 -0.98 -8.73
C TYR A 77 25.82 -1.46 -8.03
N GLU A 78 26.91 -0.70 -8.17
CA GLU A 78 28.12 -0.94 -7.39
C GLU A 78 27.76 -0.88 -5.90
N GLU A 79 27.91 -2.01 -5.23
CA GLU A 79 27.38 -2.26 -3.90
C GLU A 79 27.91 -1.23 -2.90
N THR A 80 29.22 -0.96 -2.92
CA THR A 80 29.86 -0.01 -2.00
C THR A 80 29.35 1.43 -2.18
N LYS A 81 29.06 1.84 -3.42
CA LYS A 81 28.57 3.18 -3.75
C LYS A 81 27.11 3.34 -3.40
N PHE A 82 26.31 2.30 -3.63
CA PHE A 82 24.90 2.29 -3.25
C PHE A 82 24.75 2.43 -1.73
N LEU A 83 25.53 1.67 -0.95
CA LEU A 83 25.55 1.76 0.51
C LEU A 83 26.03 3.12 1.01
N ALA A 84 27.02 3.73 0.33
CA ALA A 84 27.45 5.10 0.63
C ALA A 84 26.34 6.12 0.35
N TYR A 85 25.58 5.95 -0.74
CA TYR A 85 24.41 6.77 -1.06
C TYR A 85 23.32 6.70 0.01
N LEU A 86 22.98 5.50 0.51
CA LEU A 86 21.98 5.35 1.58
C LEU A 86 22.37 6.09 2.85
N SER A 87 23.68 6.20 3.12
CA SER A 87 24.22 7.00 4.22
C SER A 87 24.41 8.50 3.91
N LYS A 88 23.93 8.98 2.76
CA LYS A 88 24.12 10.34 2.24
C LYS A 88 25.59 10.75 2.06
N GLN A 89 26.49 9.77 1.92
CA GLN A 89 27.93 9.97 1.70
C GLN A 89 28.31 9.90 0.21
N TYR A 90 27.35 9.57 -0.65
CA TYR A 90 27.55 9.50 -2.08
C TYR A 90 26.42 10.21 -2.81
N ASP A 91 26.79 10.91 -3.88
CA ASP A 91 25.85 11.68 -4.68
C ASP A 91 24.92 10.76 -5.46
N TYR A 92 23.62 11.05 -5.33
CA TYR A 92 22.55 10.32 -6.00
C TYR A 92 22.72 10.29 -7.53
N ALA A 93 23.04 11.43 -8.16
CA ALA A 93 23.16 11.50 -9.61
C ALA A 93 24.36 10.68 -10.11
N LYS A 94 25.49 10.75 -9.41
CA LYS A 94 26.66 9.89 -9.70
C LYS A 94 26.37 8.42 -9.52
N LEU A 95 25.58 8.03 -8.52
CA LEU A 95 25.20 6.63 -8.33
C LEU A 95 24.46 6.10 -9.57
N VAL A 96 23.43 6.83 -10.00
CA VAL A 96 22.55 6.39 -11.10
C VAL A 96 23.27 6.39 -12.44
N ILE A 97 24.13 7.38 -12.70
CA ILE A 97 24.78 7.56 -14.01
C ILE A 97 26.07 6.74 -14.12
N GLU A 98 26.92 6.78 -13.09
CA GLU A 98 28.29 6.26 -13.18
C GLU A 98 28.45 4.86 -12.56
N ASN A 99 27.53 4.45 -11.67
CA ASN A 99 27.72 3.26 -10.82
C ASN A 99 26.59 2.23 -10.98
N LYS A 100 25.68 2.44 -11.94
CA LYS A 100 24.75 1.42 -12.40
C LYS A 100 25.48 0.51 -13.39
N PHE A 101 25.41 -0.79 -13.19
CA PHE A 101 25.97 -1.77 -14.12
C PHE A 101 25.21 -1.76 -15.44
N ASP A 102 25.94 -1.55 -16.53
CA ASP A 102 25.39 -1.69 -17.87
C ASP A 102 25.31 -3.18 -18.26
N THR A 103 24.11 -3.76 -18.15
CA THR A 103 23.87 -5.16 -18.52
C THR A 103 24.12 -5.45 -20.01
N SER A 104 24.28 -4.44 -20.87
CA SER A 104 24.59 -4.60 -22.29
C SER A 104 26.02 -5.14 -22.51
N VAL A 105 26.93 -4.97 -21.55
CA VAL A 105 28.31 -5.50 -21.63
C VAL A 105 28.36 -7.03 -21.51
N LEU A 106 27.29 -7.65 -21.03
CA LEU A 106 27.11 -9.09 -21.01
C LEU A 106 26.43 -9.55 -22.31
N PRO A 107 27.06 -10.45 -23.08
CA PRO A 107 26.44 -11.02 -24.27
C PRO A 107 25.10 -11.69 -23.94
N ASN A 108 24.15 -11.63 -24.88
CA ASN A 108 22.95 -12.46 -24.79
C ASN A 108 23.34 -13.95 -24.90
N ALA A 109 22.57 -14.82 -24.27
CA ALA A 109 22.79 -16.26 -24.39
C ALA A 109 22.55 -16.74 -25.84
N SER A 110 23.43 -17.61 -26.32
CA SER A 110 23.37 -18.17 -27.67
C SER A 110 22.42 -19.36 -27.73
N ILE A 111 21.45 -19.29 -28.66
CA ILE A 111 20.44 -20.34 -28.88
C ILE A 111 21.14 -21.64 -29.28
N GLY A 112 20.79 -22.75 -28.62
CA GLY A 112 21.32 -24.08 -28.90
C GLY A 112 22.79 -24.28 -28.49
N VAL A 113 23.42 -23.30 -27.84
CA VAL A 113 24.84 -23.35 -27.47
C VAL A 113 25.06 -23.15 -25.97
N ASP A 114 24.39 -22.16 -25.38
CA ASP A 114 24.58 -21.84 -23.97
C ASP A 114 23.59 -22.58 -23.07
N THR A 115 24.06 -22.99 -21.89
CA THR A 115 23.23 -23.68 -20.90
C THR A 115 22.71 -22.67 -19.89
N VAL A 116 21.39 -22.52 -19.81
CA VAL A 116 20.74 -21.74 -18.75
C VAL A 116 20.86 -22.52 -17.45
N LYS A 117 21.27 -21.84 -16.39
CA LYS A 117 21.37 -22.40 -15.05
C LYS A 117 20.65 -21.50 -14.04
N ILE A 118 19.76 -22.11 -13.26
CA ILE A 118 19.15 -21.50 -12.07
C ILE A 118 19.48 -22.34 -10.84
N ILE A 119 19.61 -21.70 -9.69
CA ILE A 119 19.95 -22.33 -8.41
C ILE A 119 18.95 -21.86 -7.36
N ARG A 120 18.25 -22.78 -6.69
CA ARG A 120 17.28 -22.45 -5.62
C ARG A 120 17.36 -23.46 -4.48
N VAL A 121 16.82 -23.14 -3.32
CA VAL A 121 16.80 -24.08 -2.16
C VAL A 121 16.07 -25.37 -2.54
N LYS A 122 16.68 -26.51 -2.22
CA LYS A 122 16.01 -27.81 -2.38
C LYS A 122 14.92 -27.95 -1.33
N SER A 123 13.67 -27.91 -1.78
CA SER A 123 12.48 -27.94 -0.92
C SER A 123 11.66 -29.22 -1.08
N THR A 124 12.25 -30.29 -1.63
CA THR A 124 11.58 -31.56 -1.93
C THR A 124 12.13 -32.70 -1.09
N ALA A 125 11.26 -33.65 -0.73
CA ALA A 125 11.63 -34.82 0.04
C ALA A 125 12.62 -35.74 -0.73
N PRO A 126 13.51 -36.48 -0.03
CA PRO A 126 13.70 -36.49 1.43
C PRO A 126 14.40 -35.23 1.94
N TYR A 127 13.90 -34.68 3.06
CA TYR A 127 14.50 -33.51 3.71
C TYR A 127 15.77 -33.95 4.45
N SER A 128 16.91 -33.51 3.93
CA SER A 128 18.24 -33.83 4.48
C SER A 128 18.64 -32.84 5.56
N GLU A 129 19.39 -33.28 6.56
CA GLU A 129 20.04 -32.38 7.54
C GLU A 129 21.14 -31.52 6.89
N GLU A 130 21.66 -31.94 5.74
CA GLU A 130 22.59 -31.15 4.95
C GLU A 130 21.81 -30.18 4.06
N PHE A 131 22.14 -28.89 4.16
CA PHE A 131 21.55 -27.85 3.33
C PHE A 131 22.01 -28.01 1.87
N LYS A 132 21.06 -28.06 0.94
CA LYS A 132 21.33 -28.27 -0.49
C LYS A 132 20.56 -27.30 -1.36
N TYR A 133 21.17 -26.90 -2.45
CA TYR A 133 20.50 -26.28 -3.57
C TYR A 133 20.07 -27.32 -4.60
N GLU A 134 18.92 -27.06 -5.21
CA GLU A 134 18.52 -27.65 -6.48
C GLU A 134 19.07 -26.76 -7.61
N GLU A 135 19.90 -27.37 -8.46
CA GLU A 135 20.35 -26.77 -9.70
C GLU A 135 19.45 -27.27 -10.83
N ILE A 136 18.90 -26.35 -11.60
CA ILE A 136 18.09 -26.67 -12.77
C ILE A 136 18.81 -26.08 -13.97
N SER A 137 19.11 -26.93 -14.96
CA SER A 137 19.83 -26.49 -16.15
C SER A 137 19.31 -27.10 -17.44
N TRP A 138 19.29 -26.29 -18.51
CA TRP A 138 18.82 -26.70 -19.84
C TRP A 138 19.50 -25.87 -20.94
N LEU A 139 19.50 -26.39 -22.17
CA LEU A 139 20.05 -25.67 -23.32
C LEU A 139 19.11 -24.53 -23.72
N TYR A 140 19.62 -23.30 -23.83
CA TYR A 140 18.79 -22.14 -24.16
C TYR A 140 18.21 -22.26 -25.57
N GLN A 141 16.89 -22.10 -25.72
CA GLN A 141 16.19 -22.23 -27.00
C GLN A 141 15.68 -20.89 -27.58
N GLY A 142 16.05 -19.76 -26.97
CA GLY A 142 15.55 -18.43 -27.39
C GLY A 142 14.18 -18.06 -26.82
N ASN A 143 13.43 -19.02 -26.27
CA ASN A 143 12.13 -18.77 -25.64
C ASN A 143 12.26 -17.99 -24.33
N PRO A 144 11.21 -17.23 -23.92
CA PRO A 144 11.12 -16.69 -22.57
C PRO A 144 11.26 -17.81 -21.53
N VAL A 145 12.06 -17.55 -20.50
CA VAL A 145 12.31 -18.51 -19.41
C VAL A 145 11.43 -18.24 -18.20
N TYR A 146 10.76 -17.08 -18.14
CA TYR A 146 9.91 -16.65 -17.04
C TYR A 146 8.57 -16.16 -17.57
N ASP A 147 7.49 -16.70 -17.01
CA ASP A 147 6.13 -16.22 -17.21
C ASP A 147 5.83 -15.14 -16.17
N ARG A 148 5.67 -13.89 -16.64
CA ARG A 148 5.39 -12.75 -15.76
C ARG A 148 3.97 -12.75 -15.23
N ASP A 149 3.01 -13.30 -15.98
CA ASP A 149 1.60 -13.30 -15.60
C ASP A 149 1.34 -14.36 -14.53
N LEU A 150 2.02 -15.50 -14.64
CA LEU A 150 1.93 -16.60 -13.68
C LEU A 150 2.98 -16.54 -12.56
N LEU A 151 3.93 -15.62 -12.64
CA LEU A 151 5.09 -15.49 -11.73
C LEU A 151 5.86 -16.81 -11.56
N LYS A 152 6.11 -17.53 -12.66
CA LYS A 152 6.69 -18.87 -12.66
C LYS A 152 7.74 -19.06 -13.74
N TRP A 153 8.73 -19.92 -13.45
CA TRP A 153 9.71 -20.35 -14.44
C TRP A 153 9.08 -21.31 -15.46
N ILE A 154 9.34 -21.04 -16.73
CA ILE A 154 9.04 -21.94 -17.83
C ILE A 154 10.23 -22.90 -17.95
N ILE A 155 10.22 -23.93 -17.12
CA ILE A 155 11.24 -24.99 -17.12
C ILE A 155 10.83 -26.01 -18.19
N PRO A 156 11.64 -26.24 -19.24
CA PRO A 156 11.29 -27.19 -20.28
C PRO A 156 11.41 -28.63 -19.77
N ASP A 157 10.66 -29.55 -20.38
CA ASP A 157 10.63 -30.97 -19.99
C ASP A 157 12.00 -31.66 -20.07
N ASN A 158 12.92 -31.13 -20.87
CA ASN A 158 14.28 -31.64 -21.01
C ASN A 158 15.29 -31.02 -20.02
N ALA A 159 14.82 -30.25 -19.03
CA ALA A 159 15.69 -29.71 -18.00
C ALA A 159 16.30 -30.82 -17.14
N SER A 160 17.58 -30.64 -16.82
CA SER A 160 18.30 -31.49 -15.89
C SER A 160 18.23 -30.91 -14.48
N PHE A 161 18.02 -31.79 -13.50
CA PHE A 161 17.92 -31.43 -12.09
C PHE A 161 19.13 -32.03 -11.35
N GLY A 162 19.99 -31.15 -10.87
CA GLY A 162 21.12 -31.47 -10.01
C GLY A 162 20.83 -31.09 -8.56
N THR A 163 21.53 -31.71 -7.63
CA THR A 163 21.60 -31.24 -6.25
C THR A 163 23.03 -30.84 -5.96
N GLN A 164 23.23 -29.62 -5.44
CA GLN A 164 24.53 -29.14 -5.01
C GLN A 164 24.52 -28.90 -3.51
N SER A 165 25.57 -29.34 -2.82
CA SER A 165 25.79 -28.94 -1.43
C SER A 165 26.24 -27.49 -1.39
N TYR A 166 25.73 -26.73 -0.42
CA TYR A 166 26.19 -25.38 -0.14
C TYR A 166 26.66 -25.31 1.30
N GLU A 167 27.89 -24.86 1.48
CA GLU A 167 28.51 -24.76 2.79
C GLU A 167 28.04 -23.49 3.48
N LEU A 168 26.97 -23.63 4.26
CA LEU A 168 26.56 -22.60 5.22
C LEU A 168 27.66 -22.43 6.29
N SER A 169 27.78 -21.23 6.85
CA SER A 169 28.54 -21.03 8.08
C SER A 169 28.10 -22.03 9.14
N GLY A 170 29.03 -22.45 10.02
CA GLY A 170 28.72 -23.46 11.04
C GLY A 170 27.50 -23.12 11.91
N THR A 171 27.18 -21.83 12.09
CA THR A 171 25.95 -21.41 12.77
C THR A 171 24.69 -21.68 11.95
N ALA A 172 24.64 -21.24 10.70
CA ALA A 172 23.49 -21.43 9.81
C ALA A 172 23.27 -22.90 9.45
N GLY A 173 24.36 -23.64 9.23
CA GLY A 173 24.32 -25.09 8.97
C GLY A 173 23.72 -25.88 10.14
N SER A 174 24.17 -25.62 11.36
CA SER A 174 23.60 -26.25 12.57
C SER A 174 22.13 -25.88 12.77
N TYR A 175 21.76 -24.62 12.53
CA TYR A 175 20.35 -24.20 12.59
C TYR A 175 19.48 -25.03 11.63
N TYR A 176 19.89 -25.15 10.38
CA TYR A 176 19.14 -25.91 9.38
C TYR A 176 19.02 -27.38 9.77
N ALA A 177 20.15 -28.02 10.12
CA ALA A 177 20.21 -29.43 10.49
C ALA A 177 19.29 -29.76 11.68
N ASN A 178 19.29 -28.92 12.72
CA ASN A 178 18.48 -29.14 13.92
C ASN A 178 16.98 -28.94 13.68
N ASN A 179 16.60 -28.09 12.73
CA ASN A 179 15.20 -27.68 12.57
C ASN A 179 14.49 -28.36 11.40
N ILE A 180 15.20 -28.88 10.39
CA ILE A 180 14.57 -29.43 9.18
C ILE A 180 13.66 -30.64 9.45
N GLN A 181 14.01 -31.48 10.43
CA GLN A 181 13.19 -32.64 10.80
C GLN A 181 11.88 -32.25 11.50
N GLN A 182 11.77 -31.02 12.04
CA GLN A 182 10.54 -30.56 12.70
C GLN A 182 9.37 -30.40 11.75
N ILE A 183 9.63 -30.24 10.44
CA ILE A 183 8.57 -30.09 9.44
C ILE A 183 7.65 -31.31 9.43
N THR A 184 8.23 -32.51 9.51
CA THR A 184 7.50 -33.76 9.44
C THR A 184 6.98 -34.23 10.79
N THR A 185 7.48 -33.66 11.90
CA THR A 185 7.04 -34.00 13.26
C THR A 185 6.06 -33.00 13.86
N SER A 186 5.98 -31.77 13.33
CA SER A 186 5.03 -30.75 13.79
C SER A 186 3.60 -31.16 13.46
N SER A 187 2.72 -31.08 14.45
CA SER A 187 1.30 -31.34 14.29
C SER A 187 0.56 -30.17 13.62
N ARG A 188 1.21 -29.00 13.56
CA ARG A 188 0.65 -27.73 13.05
C ARG A 188 1.04 -27.41 11.61
N ILE A 189 1.75 -28.32 10.91
CA ILE A 189 2.07 -28.19 9.48
C ILE A 189 1.35 -29.29 8.71
N ASN A 190 0.53 -28.91 7.73
CA ASN A 190 -0.13 -29.86 6.85
C ASN A 190 0.92 -30.59 5.98
N PRO A 191 0.83 -31.91 5.79
CA PRO A 191 1.72 -32.65 4.90
C PRO A 191 1.87 -32.08 3.48
N ASN A 192 0.82 -31.44 2.94
CA ASN A 192 0.88 -30.77 1.63
C ASN A 192 1.78 -29.53 1.62
N ASP A 193 2.04 -28.93 2.78
CA ASP A 193 2.82 -27.71 2.95
C ASP A 193 4.27 -27.98 3.39
N TYR A 194 4.67 -29.25 3.55
CA TYR A 194 6.03 -29.61 3.98
C TYR A 194 7.12 -29.04 3.06
N GLY A 195 6.88 -29.02 1.75
CA GLY A 195 7.82 -28.42 0.81
C GLY A 195 7.96 -26.90 1.02
N GLN A 196 6.85 -26.21 1.29
CA GLN A 196 6.88 -24.77 1.57
C GLN A 196 7.61 -24.48 2.90
N ALA A 197 7.34 -25.27 3.94
CA ALA A 197 8.04 -25.16 5.22
C ALA A 197 9.54 -25.43 5.08
N ALA A 198 9.94 -26.40 4.25
CA ALA A 198 11.35 -26.71 3.97
C ALA A 198 12.04 -25.57 3.22
N GLY A 199 11.34 -24.98 2.24
CA GLY A 199 11.81 -23.78 1.55
C GLY A 199 11.99 -22.59 2.49
N LEU A 200 11.07 -22.38 3.44
CA LEU A 200 11.17 -21.33 4.46
C LEU A 200 12.33 -21.57 5.44
N LEU A 201 12.51 -22.79 5.95
CA LEU A 201 13.64 -23.11 6.82
C LEU A 201 14.99 -22.92 6.11
N GLY A 202 15.07 -23.32 4.85
CA GLY A 202 16.26 -23.08 4.04
C GLY A 202 16.53 -21.59 3.80
N ALA A 203 15.48 -20.80 3.53
CA ALA A 203 15.62 -19.35 3.42
C ALA A 203 16.06 -18.70 4.74
N ILE A 204 15.50 -19.14 5.87
CA ILE A 204 15.93 -18.65 7.19
C ILE A 204 17.40 -18.98 7.44
N ALA A 205 17.84 -20.20 7.13
CA ALA A 205 19.23 -20.59 7.29
C ALA A 205 20.17 -19.70 6.46
N LEU A 206 19.80 -19.35 5.24
CA LEU A 206 20.57 -18.43 4.39
C LEU A 206 20.61 -17.00 4.92
N VAL A 207 19.49 -16.50 5.45
CA VAL A 207 19.46 -15.16 6.06
C VAL A 207 20.31 -15.15 7.34
N ILE A 208 20.26 -16.21 8.14
CA ILE A 208 21.17 -16.38 9.30
C ILE A 208 22.62 -16.38 8.84
N ASP A 209 22.93 -17.06 7.74
CA ASP A 209 24.27 -17.09 7.17
C ASP A 209 24.77 -15.69 6.78
N GLN A 210 23.93 -14.94 6.07
CA GLN A 210 24.17 -13.54 5.71
C GLN A 210 24.31 -12.64 6.95
N ILE A 211 23.49 -12.83 7.98
CA ILE A 211 23.62 -12.08 9.22
C ILE A 211 24.98 -12.38 9.89
N VAL A 212 25.39 -13.65 9.92
CA VAL A 212 26.67 -14.05 10.51
C VAL A 212 27.86 -13.47 9.74
N LEU A 213 27.78 -13.42 8.41
CA LEU A 213 28.87 -13.01 7.53
C LEU A 213 28.93 -11.50 7.29
N GLU A 214 27.79 -10.80 7.22
CA GLU A 214 27.72 -9.40 6.78
C GLU A 214 27.26 -8.46 7.89
N VAL A 215 26.34 -8.89 8.77
CA VAL A 215 25.76 -8.03 9.81
C VAL A 215 26.57 -8.07 11.11
N PHE A 216 26.90 -9.26 11.60
CA PHE A 216 27.62 -9.39 12.86
C PHE A 216 28.99 -8.68 12.83
N PRO A 217 29.80 -8.70 11.76
CA PRO A 217 31.04 -7.93 11.73
C PRO A 217 30.83 -6.40 11.89
N VAL A 218 29.74 -5.85 11.35
CA VAL A 218 29.38 -4.42 11.53
C VAL A 218 29.13 -4.11 13.00
N LEU A 219 28.48 -5.03 13.72
CA LEU A 219 28.16 -4.89 15.15
C LEU A 219 29.34 -5.22 16.08
N ASP A 220 30.18 -6.18 15.71
CA ASP A 220 31.30 -6.70 16.52
C ASP A 220 32.40 -5.66 16.77
N SER A 221 32.47 -4.63 15.91
CA SER A 221 33.34 -3.46 16.11
C SER A 221 33.03 -2.67 17.40
N ALA A 222 31.92 -2.95 18.08
CA ALA A 222 31.58 -2.40 19.39
C ALA A 222 31.49 -3.50 20.44
N SER A 223 32.24 -3.32 21.54
CA SER A 223 32.29 -4.26 22.68
C SER A 223 30.91 -4.63 23.25
N GLU A 224 29.93 -3.74 23.07
CA GLU A 224 28.58 -3.83 23.58
C GLU A 224 27.75 -4.94 22.92
N PHE A 225 28.16 -5.46 21.75
CA PHE A 225 27.44 -6.51 21.03
C PHE A 225 28.08 -7.89 21.11
N GLY A 226 29.31 -8.02 21.60
CA GLY A 226 30.04 -9.29 21.62
C GLY A 226 29.27 -10.42 22.28
N ASP A 227 28.78 -10.21 23.51
CA ASP A 227 27.99 -11.21 24.26
C ASP A 227 26.69 -11.57 23.54
N PHE A 228 26.03 -10.59 22.91
CA PHE A 228 24.81 -10.83 22.12
C PHE A 228 25.11 -11.70 20.91
N ILE A 229 26.14 -11.34 20.13
CA ILE A 229 26.52 -12.09 18.93
C ILE A 229 26.86 -13.54 19.29
N ILE A 230 27.58 -13.75 20.39
CA ILE A 230 27.91 -15.08 20.90
C ILE A 230 26.63 -15.84 21.31
N ALA A 231 25.77 -15.22 22.11
CA ALA A 231 24.51 -15.83 22.56
C ALA A 231 23.61 -16.19 21.38
N GLN A 232 23.45 -15.29 20.40
CA GLN A 232 22.61 -15.53 19.23
C GLN A 232 23.16 -16.64 18.33
N LYS A 233 24.49 -16.68 18.12
CA LYS A 233 25.13 -17.81 17.42
C LYS A 233 24.90 -19.13 18.15
N ASN A 234 24.97 -19.14 19.48
CA ASN A 234 24.74 -20.34 20.29
C ASN A 234 23.27 -20.80 20.23
N TYR A 235 22.32 -19.87 20.30
CA TYR A 235 20.89 -20.15 20.13
C TYR A 235 20.64 -20.84 18.78
N TRP A 236 21.08 -20.24 17.68
CA TRP A 236 20.91 -20.82 16.34
C TRP A 236 21.62 -22.18 16.17
N ARG A 237 22.75 -22.40 16.84
CA ARG A 237 23.48 -23.67 16.75
C ARG A 237 22.85 -24.82 17.53
N ASN A 238 22.22 -24.52 18.67
CA ASN A 238 21.93 -25.55 19.66
C ASN A 238 20.43 -25.69 19.97
N GLU A 239 19.61 -24.68 19.64
CA GLU A 239 18.21 -24.65 20.03
C GLU A 239 17.28 -24.93 18.85
N LEU A 240 16.13 -25.54 19.16
CA LEU A 240 15.00 -25.68 18.26
C LEU A 240 14.22 -24.37 18.28
N ILE A 241 13.72 -23.90 17.13
CA ILE A 241 12.94 -22.64 17.06
C ILE A 241 11.73 -22.73 18.00
N HIS A 242 10.96 -23.82 17.93
CA HIS A 242 9.86 -24.20 18.84
C HIS A 242 9.60 -25.71 18.76
N THR A 243 9.00 -26.31 19.79
CA THR A 243 8.72 -27.76 19.80
C THR A 243 7.53 -28.19 18.92
N ASP A 244 6.69 -27.27 18.45
CA ASP A 244 5.54 -27.54 17.57
C ASP A 244 5.22 -26.29 16.71
N ILE A 245 6.06 -26.04 15.71
CA ILE A 245 6.03 -24.81 14.89
C ILE A 245 4.99 -24.88 13.75
N SER A 246 4.32 -23.76 13.47
CA SER A 246 3.41 -23.59 12.33
C SER A 246 4.05 -22.86 11.15
N LEU A 247 3.45 -22.99 9.96
CA LEU A 247 3.92 -22.29 8.76
C LEU A 247 3.89 -20.76 8.91
N THR A 248 2.88 -20.23 9.61
CA THR A 248 2.74 -18.79 9.89
C THR A 248 3.86 -18.28 10.78
N GLU A 249 4.23 -19.04 11.82
CA GLU A 249 5.34 -18.69 12.71
C GLU A 249 6.69 -18.72 11.98
N LEU A 250 6.92 -19.74 11.13
CA LEU A 250 8.10 -19.79 10.27
C LEU A 250 8.19 -18.57 9.33
N SER A 251 7.08 -18.20 8.69
CA SER A 251 7.01 -17.05 7.80
C SER A 251 7.27 -15.73 8.54
N ALA A 252 6.68 -15.56 9.73
CA ALA A 252 6.89 -14.39 10.57
C ALA A 252 8.35 -14.27 11.05
N TYR A 253 8.96 -15.40 11.44
CA TYR A 253 10.37 -15.45 11.84
C TYR A 253 11.30 -15.14 10.67
N ASN A 254 11.06 -15.72 9.49
CA ASN A 254 11.79 -15.41 8.26
C ASN A 254 11.71 -13.92 7.92
N THR A 255 10.51 -13.34 7.95
CA THR A 255 10.28 -11.92 7.70
C THR A 255 11.07 -11.05 8.69
N SER A 256 11.05 -11.41 9.98
CA SER A 256 11.77 -10.68 11.03
C SER A 256 13.29 -10.69 10.80
N LEU A 257 13.85 -11.83 10.38
CA LEU A 257 15.27 -11.96 10.06
C LEU A 257 15.65 -11.24 8.77
N VAL A 258 14.83 -11.32 7.72
CA VAL A 258 15.06 -10.59 6.46
C VAL A 258 15.05 -9.09 6.74
N THR A 259 14.05 -8.59 7.46
CA THR A 259 13.99 -7.16 7.81
C THR A 259 15.18 -6.74 8.67
N LEU A 260 15.61 -7.57 9.63
CA LEU A 260 16.82 -7.30 10.42
C LEU A 260 18.06 -7.19 9.52
N TYR A 261 18.29 -8.19 8.67
CA TYR A 261 19.41 -8.22 7.75
C TYR A 261 19.40 -7.01 6.83
N GLU A 262 18.30 -6.75 6.13
CA GLU A 262 18.19 -5.64 5.18
C GLU A 262 18.38 -4.29 5.85
N SER A 263 17.73 -4.04 7.00
CA SER A 263 17.89 -2.78 7.75
C SER A 263 19.34 -2.53 8.13
N VAL A 264 20.01 -3.53 8.71
CA VAL A 264 21.39 -3.38 9.18
C VAL A 264 22.37 -3.28 8.03
N TYR A 265 22.23 -4.14 7.01
CA TYR A 265 23.07 -4.14 5.83
C TYR A 265 22.99 -2.80 5.07
N ARG A 266 21.77 -2.27 4.84
CA ARG A 266 21.55 -0.97 4.19
C ARG A 266 22.13 0.19 5.01
N SER A 267 22.15 0.04 6.32
CA SER A 267 22.63 1.06 7.26
C SER A 267 24.07 0.84 7.71
N GLN A 268 24.82 -0.09 7.10
CA GLN A 268 26.13 -0.48 7.62
C GLN A 268 27.12 0.69 7.69
N ASN A 269 27.12 1.60 6.72
CA ASN A 269 27.96 2.81 6.78
C ASN A 269 27.49 3.76 7.89
N TYR A 270 26.18 3.90 8.09
CA TYR A 270 25.63 4.70 9.18
C TYR A 270 25.99 4.14 10.57
N LEU A 271 26.03 2.81 10.70
CA LEU A 271 26.39 2.10 11.92
C LEU A 271 27.91 2.08 12.15
N ASN A 272 28.72 1.82 11.12
CA ASN A 272 30.18 1.78 11.23
C ASN A 272 30.77 3.11 11.71
N ASN A 273 30.13 4.23 11.37
CA ASN A 273 30.50 5.57 11.84
C ASN A 273 30.01 5.88 13.27
N ALA A 274 29.34 4.95 13.93
CA ALA A 274 28.90 5.08 15.31
C ALA A 274 29.74 4.17 16.22
N ASP A 275 29.97 4.63 17.44
CA ASP A 275 30.70 3.89 18.47
C ASP A 275 29.79 3.56 19.66
N GLY A 276 30.20 2.51 20.38
CA GLY A 276 29.56 2.00 21.59
C GLY A 276 28.04 2.13 21.67
N LYS A 277 27.57 2.90 22.65
CA LYS A 277 26.15 3.15 22.91
C LYS A 277 25.41 3.88 21.78
N ASN A 278 26.09 4.75 21.04
CA ASN A 278 25.49 5.45 19.90
C ASN A 278 25.19 4.45 18.76
N LYS A 279 26.05 3.46 18.54
CA LYS A 279 25.79 2.38 17.58
C LYS A 279 24.54 1.57 17.98
N LEU A 280 24.37 1.31 19.27
CA LEU A 280 23.18 0.62 19.80
C LEU A 280 21.89 1.42 19.63
N LEU A 281 21.92 2.72 19.92
CA LEU A 281 20.77 3.61 19.69
C LEU A 281 20.40 3.68 18.20
N LYS A 282 21.39 3.87 17.34
CA LYS A 282 21.23 3.90 15.88
C LYS A 282 20.71 2.59 15.32
N LEU A 283 21.20 1.46 15.83
CA LEU A 283 20.67 0.15 15.51
C LEU A 283 19.18 0.09 15.86
N GLY A 284 18.79 0.47 17.08
CA GLY A 284 17.37 0.53 17.45
C GLY A 284 16.52 1.36 16.48
N ALA A 285 17.02 2.52 16.07
CA ALA A 285 16.31 3.44 15.19
C ALA A 285 16.00 2.88 13.79
N ILE A 286 16.91 2.08 13.22
CA ILE A 286 16.75 1.51 11.86
C ILE A 286 15.95 0.20 11.83
N LEU A 287 15.68 -0.40 13.00
CA LEU A 287 14.97 -1.67 13.09
C LEU A 287 13.44 -1.47 13.19
N SER A 288 12.72 -2.32 12.46
CA SER A 288 11.27 -2.48 12.59
C SER A 288 10.90 -3.14 13.93
N GLU A 289 9.61 -3.15 14.29
CA GLU A 289 9.12 -3.90 15.45
C GLU A 289 9.45 -5.40 15.34
N SER A 290 9.30 -5.99 14.15
CA SER A 290 9.60 -7.41 13.91
C SER A 290 11.09 -7.73 14.08
N ALA A 291 11.97 -6.87 13.55
CA ALA A 291 13.41 -7.06 13.68
C ALA A 291 13.89 -6.83 15.12
N LEU A 292 13.27 -5.91 15.87
CA LEU A 292 13.56 -5.67 17.29
C LEU A 292 13.26 -6.89 18.17
N ARG A 293 12.32 -7.77 17.78
CA ARG A 293 12.04 -9.02 18.51
C ARG A 293 13.23 -9.98 18.54
N ILE A 294 14.16 -9.87 17.59
CA ILE A 294 15.39 -10.67 17.53
C ILE A 294 16.47 -10.07 18.44
N VAL A 295 16.38 -8.77 18.77
CA VAL A 295 17.34 -8.09 19.64
C VAL A 295 17.06 -8.48 21.10
N PRO A 296 18.06 -8.90 21.88
CA PRO A 296 17.86 -9.29 23.27
C PRO A 296 17.22 -8.18 24.10
N LEU A 297 16.34 -8.59 25.02
CA LEU A 297 15.60 -7.67 25.86
C LEU A 297 16.50 -6.67 26.60
N ASN A 298 17.63 -7.12 27.16
CA ASN A 298 18.56 -6.24 27.88
C ASN A 298 19.15 -5.13 26.99
N LYS A 299 19.38 -5.40 25.69
CA LYS A 299 19.86 -4.39 24.74
C LYS A 299 18.75 -3.44 24.32
N ARG A 300 17.52 -3.92 24.16
CA ARG A 300 16.33 -3.07 23.95
C ARG A 300 16.08 -2.13 25.13
N ILE A 301 16.20 -2.63 26.36
CA ILE A 301 16.11 -1.81 27.57
C ILE A 301 17.24 -0.78 27.63
N GLU A 302 18.47 -1.16 27.25
CA GLU A 302 19.59 -0.21 27.20
C GLU A 302 19.31 0.92 26.19
N ILE A 303 18.67 0.63 25.04
CA ILE A 303 18.23 1.68 24.09
C ILE A 303 17.24 2.64 24.76
N LEU A 304 16.21 2.11 25.45
CA LEU A 304 15.25 2.94 26.20
C LEU A 304 15.96 3.80 27.26
N ARG A 305 16.93 3.23 27.97
CA ARG A 305 17.75 3.95 28.95
C ARG A 305 18.53 5.10 28.31
N LEU A 306 19.16 4.88 27.16
CA LEU A 306 19.90 5.93 26.45
C LEU A 306 18.98 7.08 26.03
N MET A 307 17.80 6.75 25.52
CA MET A 307 16.81 7.74 25.09
C MET A 307 16.26 8.56 26.24
N SER A 308 16.02 7.91 27.39
CA SER A 308 15.58 8.62 28.59
C SER A 308 16.57 9.66 29.08
N ARG A 309 17.89 9.47 28.90
CA ARG A 309 18.90 10.45 29.34
C ARG A 309 18.99 11.67 28.44
N GLN A 310 18.79 11.49 27.13
CA GLN A 310 18.88 12.58 26.16
C GLN A 310 17.72 13.59 26.30
N SER A 311 16.56 13.15 26.77
CA SER A 311 15.43 14.06 27.09
C SER A 311 15.59 14.80 28.43
N ILE A 312 16.51 14.36 29.30
CA ILE A 312 16.66 14.88 30.68
C ILE A 312 17.74 15.96 30.81
N GLU A 313 18.86 15.84 30.09
CA GLU A 313 20.02 16.70 30.36
C GLU A 313 20.02 18.02 29.58
N GLY A 314 19.16 18.20 28.57
CA GLY A 314 19.25 19.35 27.67
C GLY A 314 20.62 19.47 26.98
N GLU A 315 21.50 18.47 27.16
CA GLU A 315 22.70 18.28 26.38
C GLU A 315 22.24 17.96 24.97
N VAL A 316 22.17 19.02 24.18
CA VAL A 316 22.44 18.94 22.76
C VAL A 316 23.79 18.24 22.66
N ILE A 317 23.78 16.91 22.50
CA ILE A 317 24.88 16.25 21.83
C ILE A 317 24.96 16.99 20.50
N THR A 318 25.95 17.86 20.38
CA THR A 318 26.28 18.66 19.19
C THR A 318 26.83 17.77 18.06
N VAL A 319 26.22 16.60 17.89
CA VAL A 319 26.35 15.73 16.74
C VAL A 319 24.93 15.35 16.33
N VAL A 320 24.31 16.29 15.60
CA VAL A 320 23.26 16.08 14.61
C VAL A 320 22.77 14.64 14.49
N THR A 321 21.57 14.35 14.97
CA THR A 321 20.61 13.54 14.20
C THR A 321 19.20 14.04 14.46
N ASN A 322 18.74 15.02 13.68
CA ASN A 322 17.30 15.31 13.48
C ASN A 322 16.55 14.14 12.79
N ASP A 323 17.16 12.94 12.76
CA ASP A 323 16.76 11.80 11.92
C ASP A 323 16.12 10.66 12.74
N ILE A 324 16.13 10.72 14.09
CA ILE A 324 15.54 9.67 14.94
C ILE A 324 14.27 10.21 15.61
N ASP A 325 13.13 9.62 15.24
CA ASP A 325 11.87 9.78 15.96
C ASP A 325 11.88 8.89 17.22
N TYR A 326 12.22 9.51 18.35
CA TYR A 326 12.39 8.81 19.62
C TYR A 326 11.10 8.19 20.13
N GLU A 327 9.96 8.88 20.03
CA GLU A 327 8.68 8.37 20.52
C GLU A 327 8.23 7.15 19.72
N ALA A 328 8.37 7.20 18.40
CA ALA A 328 8.10 6.06 17.55
C ALA A 328 9.03 4.87 17.89
N LEU A 329 10.29 5.12 18.22
CA LEU A 329 11.23 4.08 18.64
C LEU A 329 10.84 3.47 20.01
N ILE A 330 10.43 4.27 21.00
CA ILE A 330 9.94 3.74 22.29
C ILE A 330 8.78 2.79 22.05
N ILE A 331 7.78 3.22 21.26
CA ILE A 331 6.59 2.42 20.97
C ILE A 331 6.96 1.12 20.24
N ARG A 332 7.88 1.17 19.26
CA ARG A 332 8.37 -0.05 18.58
C ARG A 332 9.06 -1.01 19.54
N ILE A 333 9.86 -0.51 20.47
CA ILE A 333 10.54 -1.35 21.47
C ILE A 333 9.51 -2.01 22.40
N VAL A 334 8.57 -1.24 22.96
CA VAL A 334 7.48 -1.76 23.81
C VAL A 334 6.68 -2.81 23.04
N ASN A 335 6.34 -2.54 21.78
CA ASN A 335 5.56 -3.47 20.99
C ASN A 335 6.33 -4.75 20.60
N SER A 336 7.67 -4.71 20.62
CA SER A 336 8.51 -5.88 20.35
C SER A 336 8.65 -6.86 21.53
N VAL A 337 8.19 -6.51 22.73
CA VAL A 337 8.32 -7.37 23.93
C VAL A 337 7.51 -8.65 23.76
N GLN A 338 8.16 -9.79 23.91
CA GLN A 338 7.53 -11.11 23.80
C GLN A 338 6.91 -11.56 25.14
N PRO A 339 5.94 -12.49 25.14
CA PRO A 339 5.32 -12.97 26.39
C PRO A 339 6.34 -13.46 27.43
N SER A 340 7.36 -14.21 27.01
CA SER A 340 8.43 -14.73 27.88
C SER A 340 9.34 -13.65 28.48
N GLU A 341 9.26 -12.41 27.98
CA GLU A 341 10.10 -11.28 28.38
C GLU A 341 9.38 -10.29 29.29
N ALA A 342 8.05 -10.43 29.43
CA ALA A 342 7.18 -9.44 30.04
C ALA A 342 7.60 -9.08 31.47
N ASP A 343 7.85 -10.09 32.31
CA ASP A 343 8.20 -9.91 33.73
C ASP A 343 9.49 -9.12 33.91
N LEU A 344 10.55 -9.59 33.25
CA LEU A 344 11.86 -8.96 33.33
C LEU A 344 11.81 -7.53 32.76
N PHE A 345 11.05 -7.31 31.68
CA PHE A 345 10.91 -5.98 31.10
C PHE A 345 10.27 -5.01 32.08
N LEU A 346 9.12 -5.35 32.66
CA LEU A 346 8.42 -4.51 33.63
C LEU A 346 9.27 -4.29 34.88
N GLU A 347 9.88 -5.35 35.43
CA GLU A 347 10.74 -5.25 36.61
C GLU A 347 11.88 -4.24 36.41
N VAL A 348 12.56 -4.31 35.28
CA VAL A 348 13.69 -3.41 34.99
C VAL A 348 13.20 -1.97 34.80
N LEU A 349 12.06 -1.75 34.13
CA LEU A 349 11.50 -0.42 33.98
C LEU A 349 11.13 0.24 35.33
N ALA A 350 10.63 -0.55 36.30
CA ALA A 350 10.31 -0.07 37.63
C ALA A 350 11.56 0.15 38.51
N LYS A 351 12.58 -0.72 38.44
CA LYS A 351 13.73 -0.66 39.36
C LYS A 351 14.90 0.17 38.86
N MET A 352 15.01 0.39 37.56
CA MET A 352 16.14 1.14 37.00
C MET A 352 15.98 2.63 37.29
N GLU A 353 16.67 3.12 38.32
CA GLU A 353 16.71 4.54 38.67
C GLU A 353 17.76 5.29 37.84
N ILE A 354 17.36 6.47 37.37
CA ILE A 354 18.18 7.41 36.60
C ILE A 354 18.05 8.77 37.27
N ILE A 355 19.19 9.42 37.52
CA ILE A 355 19.22 10.75 38.15
C ILE A 355 18.77 11.78 37.12
N SER A 356 17.69 12.49 37.41
CA SER A 356 17.10 13.54 36.57
C SER A 356 16.80 14.76 37.42
N SER A 357 17.38 15.93 37.09
CA SER A 357 17.15 17.19 37.83
C SER A 357 17.27 17.05 39.36
N ASN A 358 18.30 16.33 39.84
CA ASN A 358 18.55 16.01 41.26
C ASN A 358 17.49 15.14 41.96
N LYS A 359 16.61 14.45 41.21
CA LYS A 359 15.70 13.42 41.73
C LYS A 359 15.97 12.08 41.05
N ASN A 360 15.89 10.98 41.81
CA ASN A 360 15.91 9.64 41.22
C ASN A 360 14.53 9.37 40.62
N LYS A 361 14.48 9.15 39.31
CA LYS A 361 13.28 8.73 38.59
C LYS A 361 13.50 7.36 37.99
N THR A 362 12.45 6.56 37.91
CA THR A 362 12.55 5.25 37.25
C THR A 362 12.57 5.40 35.73
N LEU A 363 13.10 4.41 35.02
CA LEU A 363 13.06 4.40 33.57
C LEU A 363 11.62 4.47 33.05
N PHE A 364 10.67 3.80 33.70
CA PHE A 364 9.24 3.94 33.36
C PHE A 364 8.75 5.39 33.46
N GLU A 365 9.00 6.06 34.59
CA GLU A 365 8.57 7.44 34.83
C GLU A 365 9.15 8.40 33.79
N LEU A 366 10.41 8.19 33.40
CA LEU A 366 11.10 9.02 32.41
C LEU A 366 10.56 8.84 30.99
N LEU A 367 10.23 7.60 30.61
CA LEU A 367 9.59 7.34 29.32
C LEU A 367 8.17 7.90 29.30
N TYR A 368 7.40 7.68 30.37
CA TYR A 368 6.04 8.17 30.53
C TYR A 368 5.94 9.70 30.41
N SER A 369 6.86 10.41 31.07
CA SER A 369 6.88 11.89 31.04
C SER A 369 7.54 12.47 29.79
N GLY A 370 8.30 11.67 29.03
CA GLY A 370 9.05 12.09 27.85
C GLY A 370 8.33 11.91 26.51
N ILE A 371 7.16 11.27 26.48
CA ILE A 371 6.35 11.07 25.26
C ILE A 371 5.26 12.14 25.19
N ASP A 372 5.14 12.82 24.05
CA ASP A 372 4.15 13.87 23.84
C ASP A 372 2.70 13.36 23.93
N ASN A 373 1.90 14.09 24.70
CA ASN A 373 0.45 14.03 24.70
C ASN A 373 -0.03 15.08 23.70
N GLY A 374 0.02 14.75 22.40
CA GLY A 374 -0.31 15.69 21.33
C GLY A 374 -1.43 16.66 21.71
N HIS A 375 -1.13 17.96 21.70
CA HIS A 375 -2.07 18.99 22.15
C HIS A 375 -3.42 18.81 21.45
N MET A 376 -4.50 18.89 22.25
CA MET A 376 -5.94 18.60 22.01
C MET A 376 -6.58 18.91 20.64
N LEU A 377 -5.87 19.47 19.66
CA LEU A 377 -6.42 19.86 18.35
C LEU A 377 -5.59 19.43 17.14
N VAL A 378 -4.27 19.13 17.24
CA VAL A 378 -3.45 18.65 16.10
C VAL A 378 -2.22 17.87 16.62
N GLY A 379 -2.29 16.55 16.69
CA GLY A 379 -1.14 15.68 17.02
C GLY A 379 -1.50 14.20 17.16
N VAL A 380 -0.55 13.29 16.90
CA VAL A 380 -0.72 11.84 17.13
C VAL A 380 -0.54 11.56 18.62
N ASN A 381 -1.51 10.91 19.26
CA ASN A 381 -1.46 10.62 20.69
C ASN A 381 -0.54 9.40 20.97
N ASN A 382 0.76 9.65 21.03
CA ASN A 382 1.79 8.62 21.20
C ASN A 382 1.80 8.04 22.63
N LEU A 383 1.42 8.82 23.65
CA LEU A 383 1.31 8.32 25.02
C LEU A 383 0.22 7.23 25.14
N ASP A 384 -0.92 7.37 24.46
CA ASP A 384 -1.95 6.31 24.43
C ASP A 384 -1.38 4.99 23.92
N ARG A 385 -0.65 5.06 22.80
CA ARG A 385 -0.07 3.88 22.15
C ARG A 385 0.99 3.23 23.03
N PHE A 386 1.80 4.03 23.72
CA PHE A 386 2.74 3.55 24.72
C PHE A 386 2.02 2.83 25.87
N MET A 387 1.00 3.47 26.47
CA MET A 387 0.27 2.91 27.61
C MET A 387 -0.51 1.64 27.26
N GLN A 388 -1.07 1.56 26.06
CA GLN A 388 -1.69 0.33 25.54
C GLN A 388 -0.67 -0.81 25.40
N GLY A 389 0.52 -0.50 24.86
CA GLY A 389 1.62 -1.46 24.79
C GLY A 389 2.04 -1.97 26.17
N MET A 390 2.18 -1.07 27.15
CA MET A 390 2.51 -1.41 28.54
C MET A 390 1.44 -2.27 29.21
N TYR A 391 0.16 -1.96 28.99
CA TYR A 391 -0.94 -2.78 29.51
C TYR A 391 -0.95 -4.19 28.90
N ARG A 392 -0.69 -4.31 27.59
CA ARG A 392 -0.56 -5.61 26.91
C ARG A 392 0.58 -6.45 27.51
N ILE A 393 1.72 -5.84 27.81
CA ILE A 393 2.84 -6.54 28.47
C ILE A 393 2.42 -6.97 29.88
N TRP A 394 1.76 -6.10 30.64
CA TRP A 394 1.26 -6.43 31.98
C TRP A 394 0.32 -7.63 31.96
N LEU A 395 -0.62 -7.71 31.00
CA LEU A 395 -1.50 -8.87 30.83
C LEU A 395 -0.78 -10.21 30.62
N LEU A 396 0.48 -10.17 30.17
CA LEU A 396 1.31 -11.34 29.90
C LEU A 396 2.32 -11.62 31.02
N SER A 397 2.35 -10.79 32.07
CA SER A 397 3.34 -10.83 33.15
C SER A 397 2.79 -11.48 34.42
N ALA A 398 3.65 -12.01 35.29
CA ALA A 398 3.38 -12.44 36.66
C ALA A 398 2.96 -11.29 37.60
N TYR A 399 3.15 -10.01 37.20
CA TYR A 399 2.57 -8.87 37.91
C TYR A 399 1.04 -8.81 37.73
N ASN A 400 0.53 -9.44 36.68
CA ASN A 400 -0.89 -9.71 36.57
C ASN A 400 -1.22 -10.88 37.49
N PRO A 401 -2.07 -10.70 38.51
CA PRO A 401 -2.31 -11.74 39.51
C PRO A 401 -3.18 -12.91 39.03
N LYS A 402 -3.35 -13.13 37.71
CA LYS A 402 -4.34 -14.07 37.17
C LYS A 402 -4.10 -15.47 37.68
N ASP A 403 -2.86 -15.92 37.64
CA ASP A 403 -2.47 -17.27 38.06
C ASP A 403 -2.48 -17.42 39.60
N GLN A 404 -2.34 -16.31 40.35
CA GLN A 404 -2.46 -16.31 41.81
C GLN A 404 -3.91 -16.30 42.29
N LEU A 405 -4.83 -15.84 41.43
CA LEU A 405 -6.26 -15.65 41.73
C LEU A 405 -7.16 -16.63 40.96
N ALA A 406 -6.60 -17.56 40.19
CA ALA A 406 -7.34 -18.42 39.26
C ALA A 406 -8.11 -19.58 39.92
N ASP A 407 -7.73 -20.02 41.13
CA ASP A 407 -8.18 -21.32 41.67
C ASP A 407 -8.83 -21.32 43.07
N GLU A 408 -8.92 -20.20 43.79
CA GLU A 408 -9.59 -20.16 45.11
C GLU A 408 -10.53 -18.96 45.28
N ASP A 409 -11.67 -19.15 45.96
CA ASP A 409 -12.50 -18.05 46.48
C ASP A 409 -11.68 -17.29 47.55
N ILE A 410 -11.03 -16.21 47.14
CA ILE A 410 -10.18 -15.43 48.03
C ILE A 410 -11.05 -14.66 49.01
N LYS A 411 -10.76 -14.83 50.30
CA LYS A 411 -11.45 -14.08 51.36
C LYS A 411 -10.92 -12.66 51.41
N GLU A 412 -11.80 -11.69 51.65
CA GLU A 412 -11.48 -10.25 51.65
C GLU A 412 -10.25 -9.90 52.52
N LYS A 413 -10.05 -10.63 53.62
CA LYS A 413 -8.92 -10.48 54.55
C LYS A 413 -7.56 -10.88 53.99
N ASP A 414 -7.53 -11.73 52.97
CA ASP A 414 -6.31 -12.26 52.36
C ASP A 414 -5.83 -11.33 51.22
N LEU A 415 -6.70 -10.44 50.71
CA LEU A 415 -6.39 -9.47 49.65
C LEU A 415 -5.29 -8.48 50.04
N ASN A 416 -5.23 -8.05 51.30
CA ASN A 416 -4.16 -7.17 51.79
C ASN A 416 -2.78 -7.86 51.81
N ASN A 417 -2.73 -9.20 51.80
CA ASN A 417 -1.50 -9.97 51.63
C ASN A 417 -1.21 -10.29 50.16
N VAL A 418 -2.21 -10.18 49.29
CA VAL A 418 -2.12 -10.40 47.85
C VAL A 418 -1.76 -9.09 47.14
N VAL A 419 -1.25 -9.20 45.92
CA VAL A 419 -0.57 -8.17 45.12
C VAL A 419 -1.42 -6.91 44.84
N CYS A 420 -2.65 -6.81 45.33
CA CYS A 420 -3.58 -5.74 44.96
C CYS A 420 -4.35 -5.11 46.13
N ILE A 421 -4.66 -3.82 46.01
CA ILE A 421 -5.43 -3.06 47.00
C ILE A 421 -6.93 -3.18 46.74
N ASN A 422 -7.70 -3.36 47.82
CA ASN A 422 -9.14 -3.22 47.80
C ASN A 422 -9.54 -1.75 47.72
N TYR A 423 -10.17 -1.37 46.63
CA TYR A 423 -10.81 -0.08 46.47
C TYR A 423 -12.31 -0.26 46.53
N LYS A 424 -12.94 0.22 47.61
CA LYS A 424 -14.40 0.29 47.71
C LYS A 424 -14.85 1.57 47.02
N THR A 425 -15.43 1.44 45.84
CA THR A 425 -16.20 2.52 45.25
C THR A 425 -17.48 2.68 46.05
N ASP A 426 -17.84 3.91 46.43
CA ASP A 426 -19.24 4.17 46.74
C ASP A 426 -20.02 3.86 45.46
N THR A 427 -20.97 2.94 45.57
CA THR A 427 -21.63 2.18 44.49
C THR A 427 -22.45 3.01 43.49
N ALA A 428 -22.24 4.32 43.44
CA ALA A 428 -22.90 5.23 42.53
C ALA A 428 -22.12 5.37 41.20
N PHE A 429 -22.31 4.38 40.34
CA PHE A 429 -22.24 4.52 38.87
C PHE A 429 -20.86 4.55 38.17
N LEU A 430 -20.85 4.01 36.94
CA LEU A 430 -19.73 3.73 36.01
C LEU A 430 -18.84 4.93 35.58
N PHE A 431 -18.92 6.06 36.28
CA PHE A 431 -18.13 7.26 36.05
C PHE A 431 -17.08 7.37 37.16
N PHE A 432 -15.82 7.16 36.82
CA PHE A 432 -14.69 7.50 37.68
C PHE A 432 -14.50 9.02 37.64
N ASN A 433 -15.48 9.78 38.13
CA ASN A 433 -15.50 11.22 37.92
C ASN A 433 -14.76 12.02 38.98
N ASP A 434 -14.25 11.36 40.01
CA ASP A 434 -13.19 11.83 40.90
C ASP A 434 -12.63 10.55 41.51
N THR A 435 -11.41 10.14 41.16
CA THR A 435 -10.74 9.21 42.06
C THR A 435 -10.57 9.99 43.35
N ASN A 436 -11.14 9.51 44.45
CA ASN A 436 -10.81 10.01 45.81
C ASN A 436 -9.34 9.73 46.16
N TYR A 437 -8.48 9.55 45.17
CA TYR A 437 -7.08 9.21 45.25
C TYR A 437 -6.31 9.99 44.20
N TYR A 438 -5.25 10.63 44.65
CA TYR A 438 -4.20 11.16 43.83
C TYR A 438 -3.10 10.11 43.69
N PHE A 439 -2.68 9.86 42.46
CA PHE A 439 -1.59 8.93 42.17
C PHE A 439 -0.33 9.74 41.84
N GLU A 440 0.74 9.51 42.60
CA GLU A 440 2.03 10.17 42.38
C GLU A 440 3.13 9.12 42.14
N PHE A 441 4.04 9.35 41.21
CA PHE A 441 5.23 8.50 41.11
C PHE A 441 6.13 8.72 42.34
N ALA A 442 6.53 7.63 42.98
CA ALA A 442 7.45 7.60 44.10
C ALA A 442 8.51 6.52 43.87
N GLY A 443 9.40 6.75 42.90
CA GLY A 443 10.41 5.77 42.50
C GLY A 443 9.76 4.54 41.84
N ASN A 444 10.10 3.34 42.30
CA ASN A 444 9.50 2.10 41.79
C ASN A 444 8.05 1.87 42.29
N GLN A 445 7.52 2.83 43.03
CA GLN A 445 6.19 2.81 43.62
C GLN A 445 5.31 3.93 43.06
N ILE A 446 4.01 3.73 43.21
CA ILE A 446 2.98 4.76 43.05
C ILE A 446 2.42 5.01 44.44
N LEU A 447 2.50 6.27 44.84
CA LEU A 447 1.96 6.80 46.07
C LEU A 447 0.48 7.09 45.86
N VAL A 448 -0.35 6.47 46.69
CA VAL A 448 -1.80 6.52 46.60
C VAL A 448 -2.27 7.35 47.80
N LYS A 449 -2.66 8.60 47.55
CA LYS A 449 -3.09 9.57 48.57
C LYS A 449 -4.58 9.80 48.48
N PRO A 450 -5.38 9.62 49.54
CA PRO A 450 -6.79 9.98 49.49
C PRO A 450 -6.97 11.50 49.28
N ASP A 451 -7.92 11.89 48.43
CA ASP A 451 -8.23 13.29 48.08
C ASP A 451 -8.99 14.02 49.20
N ASP A 452 -9.66 13.27 50.10
CA ASP A 452 -10.36 13.82 51.25
C ASP A 452 -9.64 13.56 52.58
N SER A 453 -9.32 14.66 53.29
CA SER A 453 -8.72 14.70 54.62
C SER A 453 -9.52 14.01 55.74
N SER A 454 -10.74 13.53 55.44
CA SER A 454 -11.65 12.92 56.39
C SER A 454 -11.61 11.38 56.44
N ALA A 455 -10.96 10.71 55.48
CA ALA A 455 -10.85 9.25 55.43
C ALA A 455 -9.64 8.74 56.24
N LEU A 456 -9.88 7.78 57.15
CA LEU A 456 -8.88 7.08 57.98
C LEU A 456 -7.89 6.18 57.19
N LEU A 457 -7.74 6.38 55.88
CA LEU A 457 -6.86 5.55 55.05
C LEU A 457 -5.46 6.18 55.00
N GLU A 458 -4.49 5.46 55.55
CA GLU A 458 -3.08 5.87 55.51
C GLU A 458 -2.58 5.90 54.06
N GLU A 459 -1.76 6.90 53.75
CA GLU A 459 -1.01 7.00 52.50
C GLU A 459 -0.23 5.71 52.25
N GLN A 460 -0.47 5.06 51.10
CA GLN A 460 0.18 3.80 50.76
C GLN A 460 1.10 3.98 49.56
N SER A 461 2.31 3.43 49.67
CA SER A 461 3.27 3.38 48.57
C SER A 461 3.39 1.95 48.05
N LEU A 462 3.03 1.75 46.79
CA LEU A 462 2.84 0.40 46.22
C LEU A 462 3.64 0.26 44.94
N HIS A 463 4.19 -0.92 44.67
CA HIS A 463 4.91 -1.16 43.42
C HIS A 463 4.04 -0.84 42.19
N MET A 464 4.55 -0.08 41.21
CA MET A 464 3.72 0.52 40.14
C MET A 464 2.98 -0.48 39.23
N PHE A 465 3.50 -1.70 39.10
CA PHE A 465 2.90 -2.77 38.32
C PHE A 465 1.93 -3.66 39.13
N ARG A 466 1.74 -3.36 40.43
CA ARG A 466 0.65 -3.96 41.22
C ARG A 466 -0.69 -3.48 40.69
N CYS A 467 -1.71 -4.27 40.99
CA CYS A 467 -3.07 -3.93 40.61
C CYS A 467 -3.84 -3.32 41.78
N MET A 468 -4.91 -2.62 41.45
CA MET A 468 -5.97 -2.28 42.38
C MET A 468 -7.19 -3.10 41.96
N ILE A 469 -7.79 -3.76 42.94
CA ILE A 469 -9.05 -4.49 42.77
C ILE A 469 -10.16 -3.52 43.13
N LEU A 470 -11.01 -3.29 42.15
CA LEU A 470 -12.19 -2.44 42.29
C LEU A 470 -13.31 -3.31 42.83
N MET A 471 -13.65 -3.15 44.12
CA MET A 471 -14.69 -3.93 44.81
C MET A 471 -16.07 -3.34 44.55
N GLY A 472 -17.09 -4.20 44.45
CA GLY A 472 -18.47 -3.77 44.18
C GLY A 472 -18.69 -3.36 42.73
N THR A 473 -17.83 -3.82 41.81
CA THR A 473 -18.05 -3.62 40.39
C THR A 473 -19.08 -4.62 39.89
N GLU A 474 -20.19 -4.16 39.30
CA GLU A 474 -21.16 -5.09 38.71
C GLU A 474 -20.47 -5.92 37.63
N HIS A 475 -20.46 -7.26 37.81
CA HIS A 475 -19.84 -8.21 36.91
C HIS A 475 -20.24 -7.91 35.46
N ILE A 476 -19.28 -7.45 34.67
CA ILE A 476 -19.44 -7.24 33.23
C ILE A 476 -19.25 -8.61 32.57
N SER A 477 -20.17 -9.53 32.87
CA SER A 477 -20.12 -10.91 32.40
C SER A 477 -19.85 -10.90 30.90
N GLY A 478 -18.69 -11.41 30.46
CA GLY A 478 -18.41 -11.78 29.07
C GLY A 478 -17.27 -11.06 28.32
N ASN A 479 -16.37 -10.34 29.00
CA ASN A 479 -15.25 -9.65 28.34
C ASN A 479 -13.87 -10.09 28.88
N GLN A 480 -13.20 -11.03 28.18
CA GLN A 480 -11.94 -11.68 28.61
C GLN A 480 -10.68 -10.78 28.71
N GLN A 481 -10.80 -9.45 28.58
CA GLN A 481 -9.65 -8.55 28.41
C GLN A 481 -9.50 -7.43 29.45
N ILE A 482 -10.50 -7.22 30.30
CA ILE A 482 -10.24 -6.66 31.64
C ILE A 482 -10.00 -7.85 32.53
N MET A 483 -8.97 -7.77 33.34
CA MET A 483 -8.67 -8.83 34.26
C MET A 483 -9.78 -8.91 35.33
N GLU A 484 -10.57 -9.99 35.29
CA GLU A 484 -11.56 -10.30 36.31
C GLU A 484 -10.95 -11.24 37.36
N VAL A 485 -11.23 -10.99 38.63
CA VAL A 485 -10.75 -11.77 39.77
C VAL A 485 -11.93 -12.15 40.66
N ASN A 486 -11.98 -13.39 41.13
CA ASN A 486 -13.08 -13.85 41.97
C ASN A 486 -12.76 -13.65 43.46
N ILE A 487 -13.58 -12.87 44.15
CA ILE A 487 -13.42 -12.53 45.57
C ILE A 487 -14.74 -12.80 46.27
N ASN A 488 -14.72 -13.69 47.26
CA ASN A 488 -15.93 -14.13 47.97
C ASN A 488 -17.11 -14.55 47.03
N GLY A 489 -16.82 -15.13 45.87
CA GLY A 489 -17.83 -15.51 44.86
C GLY A 489 -18.34 -14.37 43.97
N GLN A 490 -17.73 -13.18 44.03
CA GLN A 490 -18.02 -12.03 43.15
C GLN A 490 -16.84 -11.77 42.21
N GLN A 491 -17.12 -11.54 40.93
CA GLN A 491 -16.09 -11.14 39.97
C GLN A 491 -15.85 -9.63 40.02
N GLU A 492 -14.62 -9.26 40.35
CA GLU A 492 -14.16 -7.89 40.49
C GLU A 492 -13.10 -7.56 39.44
N MET A 493 -12.92 -6.27 39.13
CA MET A 493 -11.94 -5.82 38.13
C MET A 493 -10.57 -5.52 38.77
N ALA A 494 -9.50 -6.02 38.15
CA ALA A 494 -8.11 -5.75 38.49
C ALA A 494 -7.46 -4.83 37.45
N ILE A 495 -6.90 -3.68 37.89
CA ILE A 495 -6.28 -2.68 37.01
C ILE A 495 -4.91 -2.27 37.56
N PRO A 496 -3.85 -2.23 36.75
CA PRO A 496 -2.53 -1.88 37.25
C PRO A 496 -2.42 -0.39 37.62
N LEU A 497 -1.71 -0.10 38.70
CA LEU A 497 -1.58 1.25 39.27
C LEU A 497 -0.98 2.25 38.27
N PHE A 498 0.00 1.84 37.45
CA PHE A 498 0.59 2.72 36.44
C PHE A 498 -0.45 3.21 35.40
N TYR A 499 -1.46 2.41 35.13
CA TYR A 499 -2.53 2.77 34.20
C TYR A 499 -3.58 3.67 34.88
N LEU A 500 -3.82 3.47 36.18
CA LEU A 500 -4.64 4.39 36.99
C LEU A 500 -3.99 5.78 37.10
N LYS A 501 -2.67 5.83 37.32
CA LYS A 501 -1.87 7.06 37.30
C LYS A 501 -2.02 7.81 35.98
N TYR A 502 -1.99 7.08 34.87
CA TYR A 502 -2.18 7.65 33.54
C TYR A 502 -3.57 8.27 33.35
N ILE A 503 -4.61 7.63 33.88
CA ILE A 503 -5.97 8.16 33.82
C ILE A 503 -6.11 9.41 34.70
N ASP A 504 -5.56 9.38 35.91
CA ASP A 504 -5.49 10.51 36.84
C ASP A 504 -4.80 11.72 36.20
N ASP A 505 -3.63 11.53 35.58
CA ASP A 505 -2.88 12.60 34.89
C ASP A 505 -3.64 13.23 33.73
N LYS A 506 -4.39 12.44 32.97
CA LYS A 506 -5.20 12.96 31.87
C LYS A 506 -6.40 13.77 32.34
N LYS A 507 -6.72 13.72 33.66
CA LYS A 507 -7.97 14.26 34.22
C LYS A 507 -9.18 13.85 33.38
N ALA A 508 -9.10 12.66 32.78
CA ALA A 508 -10.02 12.26 31.75
C ALA A 508 -11.32 11.84 32.43
N THR A 509 -12.35 12.67 32.31
CA THR A 509 -13.74 12.37 32.72
C THR A 509 -14.39 11.26 31.87
N GLU A 510 -13.62 10.54 31.05
CA GLU A 510 -14.10 9.48 30.17
C GLU A 510 -13.82 8.09 30.76
N ASN A 511 -14.89 7.28 30.85
CA ASN A 511 -14.95 5.93 31.40
C ASN A 511 -13.65 5.10 31.26
N LEU A 512 -12.95 4.93 32.39
CA LEU A 512 -11.81 4.03 32.65
C LEU A 512 -11.95 2.64 31.98
N VAL A 513 -13.15 2.06 32.05
CA VAL A 513 -13.50 0.75 31.47
C VAL A 513 -13.58 0.78 29.93
N THR A 514 -13.97 1.90 29.33
CA THR A 514 -14.15 2.05 27.87
C THR A 514 -12.82 2.26 27.14
N GLY A 515 -11.88 2.99 27.74
CA GLY A 515 -10.53 3.19 27.18
C GLY A 515 -9.69 1.91 27.17
N ILE A 516 -9.78 1.08 28.22
CA ILE A 516 -9.11 -0.23 28.31
C ILE A 516 -9.70 -1.22 27.28
N GLN A 517 -11.02 -1.22 27.09
CA GLN A 517 -11.71 -2.16 26.20
C GLN A 517 -11.44 -1.91 24.71
N ILE A 518 -11.49 -0.66 24.24
CA ILE A 518 -11.37 -0.34 22.80
C ILE A 518 -9.93 -0.47 22.32
N GLY A 519 -8.94 -0.06 23.12
CA GLY A 519 -7.52 -0.12 22.73
C GLY A 519 -6.97 -1.54 22.61
N VAL A 520 -7.44 -2.46 23.47
CA VAL A 520 -6.95 -3.84 23.51
C VAL A 520 -7.62 -4.71 22.43
N ASP A 521 -8.89 -4.46 22.08
CA ASP A 521 -9.59 -5.17 21.01
C ASP A 521 -8.98 -4.90 19.62
N ILE A 522 -8.52 -3.66 19.33
CA ILE A 522 -7.85 -3.34 18.06
C ILE A 522 -6.46 -3.99 17.97
N ALA A 523 -5.72 -4.04 19.08
CA ALA A 523 -4.38 -4.63 19.14
C ALA A 523 -4.38 -6.17 19.07
N LEU A 524 -5.38 -6.84 19.66
CA LEU A 524 -5.46 -8.31 19.69
C LEU A 524 -6.23 -8.91 18.50
N THR A 525 -7.03 -8.11 17.78
CA THR A 525 -7.64 -8.56 16.49
C THR A 525 -6.60 -8.58 15.36
N LEU A 526 -5.48 -7.86 15.52
CA LEU A 526 -4.31 -7.93 14.64
C LEU A 526 -3.31 -9.04 15.05
N ALA A 527 -3.59 -9.78 16.14
CA ALA A 527 -2.87 -11.00 16.53
C ALA A 527 -3.74 -12.25 16.24
N PRO A 528 -3.17 -13.41 15.90
CA PRO A 528 -3.90 -14.47 15.18
C PRO A 528 -4.96 -15.29 15.98
N ILE A 529 -5.43 -14.87 17.15
CA ILE A 529 -6.10 -15.76 18.14
C ILE A 529 -7.55 -15.30 18.56
N GLY A 530 -8.24 -14.41 17.85
CA GLY A 530 -9.58 -13.92 18.29
C GLY A 530 -10.83 -14.61 17.71
N ASN A 531 -11.67 -15.27 18.54
CA ASN A 531 -12.92 -15.98 18.16
C ASN A 531 -14.22 -15.11 18.21
N LEU A 532 -15.24 -15.47 17.41
CA LEU A 532 -16.47 -14.72 17.05
C LEU A 532 -17.58 -14.59 18.14
N SER A 533 -17.40 -15.12 19.36
CA SER A 533 -18.43 -15.10 20.42
C SER A 533 -18.57 -13.74 21.15
N LYS A 534 -17.67 -12.79 20.88
CA LYS A 534 -17.49 -11.53 21.62
C LYS A 534 -18.56 -10.44 21.41
N LEU A 535 -19.40 -10.54 20.38
CA LEU A 535 -20.36 -9.48 20.00
C LEU A 535 -21.63 -9.38 20.89
N LYS A 536 -21.85 -10.33 21.81
CA LYS A 536 -23.07 -10.36 22.66
C LYS A 536 -22.94 -9.54 23.96
N HIS A 537 -21.73 -9.08 24.30
CA HIS A 537 -21.42 -8.38 25.55
C HIS A 537 -21.11 -6.88 25.38
N ILE A 538 -20.82 -6.45 24.15
CA ILE A 538 -20.72 -5.04 23.75
C ILE A 538 -22.05 -4.29 24.05
N THR A 539 -23.19 -4.99 24.02
CA THR A 539 -24.54 -4.45 24.30
C THR A 539 -24.73 -3.86 25.70
N ARG A 540 -24.15 -4.46 26.76
CA ARG A 540 -24.20 -3.91 28.14
C ARG A 540 -23.15 -2.83 28.40
N LEU A 541 -22.12 -2.77 27.56
CA LEU A 541 -20.93 -1.95 27.77
C LEU A 541 -20.95 -0.61 27.03
N THR A 542 -21.80 -0.46 26.03
CA THR A 542 -21.94 0.79 25.29
C THR A 542 -22.50 1.91 26.18
N LYS A 543 -21.99 3.13 25.99
CA LYS A 543 -22.34 4.33 26.78
C LYS A 543 -23.87 4.53 26.87
N PHE A 544 -24.60 4.08 25.84
CA PHE A 544 -26.06 4.07 25.75
C PHE A 544 -26.75 3.07 26.70
N GLY A 545 -26.20 1.87 26.92
CA GLY A 545 -26.74 0.89 27.87
C GLY A 545 -26.52 1.26 29.35
N ARG A 546 -25.49 2.07 29.63
CA ARG A 546 -25.15 2.54 30.99
C ARG A 546 -26.08 3.65 31.49
N ALA A 547 -26.53 4.55 30.61
CA ALA A 547 -27.49 5.61 30.95
C ALA A 547 -28.86 5.07 31.46
N ILE A 548 -29.13 3.79 31.27
CA ILE A 548 -30.40 3.11 31.53
C ILE A 548 -30.36 2.29 32.82
N ALA A 549 -29.21 1.71 33.18
CA ALA A 549 -29.07 0.89 34.38
C ALA A 549 -29.09 1.71 35.69
N GLY A 550 -29.12 3.05 35.59
CA GLY A 550 -29.06 3.96 36.72
C GLY A 550 -30.43 4.24 37.32
N LYS A 551 -30.71 3.60 38.45
CA LYS A 551 -31.87 3.86 39.31
C LYS A 551 -31.80 5.21 40.05
N THR A 552 -31.50 6.28 39.33
CA THR A 552 -31.74 7.64 39.81
C THR A 552 -32.54 8.35 38.73
N ILE A 553 -33.76 8.72 39.11
CA ILE A 553 -34.76 9.39 38.29
C ILE A 553 -34.08 10.55 37.56
N VAL A 554 -33.96 10.45 36.25
CA VAL A 554 -33.47 11.54 35.42
C VAL A 554 -34.64 12.51 35.21
N GLU A 555 -34.54 13.75 35.69
CA GLU A 555 -35.70 14.64 35.83
C GLU A 555 -36.15 15.30 34.51
N GLY A 556 -35.46 15.02 33.40
CA GLY A 556 -36.01 15.35 32.09
C GLY A 556 -35.06 15.17 30.91
N PRO A 557 -35.57 15.39 29.68
CA PRO A 557 -34.85 15.14 28.42
C PRO A 557 -33.55 15.95 28.27
N GLY A 558 -33.48 17.14 28.86
CA GLY A 558 -32.32 18.03 28.79
C GLY A 558 -31.10 17.51 29.57
N GLU A 559 -31.32 16.77 30.66
CA GLU A 559 -30.24 16.24 31.49
C GLU A 559 -29.63 14.97 30.90
N VAL A 560 -30.43 14.18 30.16
CA VAL A 560 -29.95 13.05 29.34
C VAL A 560 -29.06 13.55 28.20
N LEU A 561 -29.43 14.67 27.56
CA LEU A 561 -28.68 15.27 26.45
C LEU A 561 -27.33 15.82 26.89
N LEU A 562 -27.29 16.54 28.00
CA LEU A 562 -26.08 17.14 28.56
C LEU A 562 -25.01 16.07 28.89
N ARG A 563 -25.44 14.90 29.37
CA ARG A 563 -24.57 13.75 29.69
C ARG A 563 -24.07 13.01 28.45
N LEU A 564 -24.71 13.19 27.30
CA LEU A 564 -24.32 12.59 26.02
C LEU A 564 -23.40 13.50 25.20
N GLU A 565 -23.62 14.83 25.22
CA GLU A 565 -22.75 15.82 24.54
C GLU A 565 -21.35 15.92 25.20
N LEU A 566 -21.26 15.79 26.52
CA LEU A 566 -19.97 15.74 27.25
C LEU A 566 -19.12 14.50 26.91
N ALA A 567 -19.68 13.50 26.23
CA ALA A 567 -19.03 12.22 25.95
C ALA A 567 -18.61 12.02 24.46
N GLN A 568 -18.75 13.05 23.62
CA GLN A 568 -18.42 13.01 22.18
C GLN A 568 -17.16 13.83 21.85
N GLY A 569 -15.98 13.30 22.20
CA GLY A 569 -14.71 13.67 21.58
C GLY A 569 -14.57 13.04 20.18
N VAL A 570 -15.02 13.75 19.14
CA VAL A 570 -14.80 13.59 17.69
C VAL A 570 -14.67 12.15 17.14
N VAL A 571 -15.82 11.52 16.82
CA VAL A 571 -16.08 10.81 15.55
C VAL A 571 -17.58 10.97 15.26
N SER A 572 -17.95 11.65 14.16
CA SER A 572 -19.35 12.01 13.86
C SER A 572 -19.95 11.15 12.75
N ALA A 573 -21.10 10.53 13.03
CA ALA A 573 -22.07 10.12 12.00
C ALA A 573 -23.55 10.38 12.40
N VAL A 574 -23.85 10.62 13.69
CA VAL A 574 -25.22 10.83 14.23
C VAL A 574 -25.14 11.67 15.53
N GLU A 575 -25.81 12.82 15.60
CA GLU A 575 -25.96 13.65 16.82
C GLU A 575 -27.21 13.19 17.60
N ILE A 576 -27.04 12.76 18.85
CA ILE A 576 -28.20 12.41 19.70
C ILE A 576 -28.89 13.71 20.10
N THR A 577 -30.10 13.94 19.59
CA THR A 577 -30.89 15.15 19.86
C THR A 577 -31.78 15.02 21.11
N ALA A 578 -32.17 16.16 21.71
CA ALA A 578 -33.08 16.22 22.87
C ALA A 578 -34.39 15.44 22.65
N GLY A 579 -34.84 15.34 21.38
CA GLY A 579 -36.02 14.57 20.98
C GLY A 579 -35.85 13.07 21.19
N LEU A 580 -34.72 12.48 20.76
CA LEU A 580 -34.41 11.06 20.96
C LEU A 580 -34.27 10.70 22.44
N ALA A 581 -33.64 11.58 23.22
CA ALA A 581 -33.53 11.45 24.67
C ALA A 581 -34.88 11.53 25.38
N SER A 582 -35.76 12.46 24.96
CA SER A 582 -37.13 12.60 25.47
C SER A 582 -38.01 11.38 25.17
N ILE A 583 -37.92 10.91 23.92
CA ILE A 583 -38.56 9.69 23.45
C ILE A 583 -38.11 8.51 24.30
N TYR A 584 -36.79 8.32 24.43
CA TYR A 584 -36.21 7.22 25.18
C TYR A 584 -36.66 7.24 26.66
N TYR A 585 -36.64 8.42 27.29
CA TYR A 585 -37.12 8.64 28.64
C TYR A 585 -38.60 8.26 28.83
N ASN A 586 -39.46 8.73 27.93
CA ASN A 586 -40.90 8.44 27.98
C ASN A 586 -41.19 6.94 27.80
N TYR A 587 -40.43 6.24 26.94
CA TYR A 587 -40.62 4.80 26.72
C TYR A 587 -39.99 3.92 27.81
N ALA A 588 -38.85 4.31 28.38
CA ALA A 588 -38.26 3.62 29.53
C ALA A 588 -39.19 3.66 30.75
N LYS A 589 -39.86 4.80 30.97
CA LYS A 589 -40.89 4.95 32.00
C LYS A 589 -42.10 4.03 31.75
N GLN A 590 -42.57 3.91 30.50
CA GLN A 590 -43.65 2.97 30.17
C GLN A 590 -43.24 1.50 30.25
N VAL A 591 -41.97 1.16 30.01
CA VAL A 591 -41.46 -0.20 30.29
C VAL A 591 -41.61 -0.50 31.79
N GLU A 592 -41.22 0.43 32.66
CA GLU A 592 -41.32 0.23 34.11
C GLU A 592 -42.79 0.08 34.57
N GLU A 593 -43.70 0.89 34.04
CA GLU A 593 -45.13 0.86 34.40
C GLU A 593 -45.92 -0.33 33.81
N VAL A 594 -45.58 -0.79 32.60
CA VAL A 594 -46.31 -1.85 31.85
C VAL A 594 -45.65 -3.24 31.97
N CYS A 595 -44.34 -3.32 32.29
CA CYS A 595 -43.64 -4.60 32.49
C CYS A 595 -43.54 -5.04 33.95
N ASP A 596 -43.84 -4.18 34.91
CA ASP A 596 -43.93 -4.60 36.31
C ASP A 596 -45.15 -5.48 36.48
N VAL A 597 -44.92 -6.78 36.70
CA VAL A 597 -45.97 -7.80 36.92
C VAL A 597 -46.87 -7.50 38.13
N THR A 598 -46.46 -6.56 39.00
CA THR A 598 -47.24 -6.10 40.15
C THR A 598 -48.06 -4.83 39.88
N SER A 599 -47.85 -4.17 38.73
CA SER A 599 -48.59 -2.99 38.28
C SER A 599 -49.98 -3.35 37.75
N SER A 600 -50.99 -2.52 38.04
CA SER A 600 -52.33 -2.67 37.47
C SER A 600 -52.39 -2.41 35.96
N GLN A 601 -51.29 -1.93 35.35
CA GLN A 601 -51.16 -1.69 33.92
C GLN A 601 -50.36 -2.78 33.20
N TYR A 602 -50.00 -3.87 33.88
CA TYR A 602 -49.22 -4.95 33.29
C TYR A 602 -49.91 -5.59 32.09
N ASP A 603 -49.20 -5.62 30.96
CA ASP A 603 -49.62 -6.28 29.74
C ASP A 603 -48.40 -6.97 29.13
N GLN A 604 -48.42 -8.31 29.11
CA GLN A 604 -47.27 -9.12 28.72
C GLN A 604 -46.86 -8.88 27.26
N GLU A 605 -47.81 -8.66 26.36
CA GLU A 605 -47.53 -8.45 24.94
C GLU A 605 -46.96 -7.05 24.70
N LYS A 606 -47.55 -6.03 25.34
CA LYS A 606 -47.00 -4.68 25.33
C LYS A 606 -45.62 -4.64 25.96
N CYS A 607 -45.42 -5.30 27.10
CA CYS A 607 -44.14 -5.37 27.77
C CYS A 607 -43.04 -5.96 26.87
N ILE A 608 -43.33 -7.06 26.16
CA ILE A 608 -42.38 -7.66 25.21
C ILE A 608 -42.01 -6.66 24.10
N ASN A 609 -42.98 -5.88 23.61
CA ASN A 609 -42.73 -4.92 22.54
C ASN A 609 -42.02 -3.65 23.02
N TYR A 610 -42.33 -3.15 24.22
CA TYR A 610 -41.61 -2.05 24.87
C TYR A 610 -40.15 -2.43 25.20
N ARG A 611 -39.90 -3.66 25.64
CA ARG A 611 -38.52 -4.17 25.83
C ARG A 611 -37.74 -4.28 24.52
N ARG A 612 -38.38 -4.74 23.44
CA ARG A 612 -37.77 -4.76 22.10
C ARG A 612 -37.42 -3.34 21.60
N LEU A 613 -38.26 -2.35 21.93
CA LEU A 613 -38.01 -0.95 21.61
C LEU A 613 -36.81 -0.39 22.37
N ALA A 614 -36.67 -0.70 23.65
CA ALA A 614 -35.50 -0.36 24.45
C ALA A 614 -34.22 -1.03 23.91
N ASP A 615 -34.29 -2.31 23.54
CA ASP A 615 -33.17 -3.04 22.92
C ASP A 615 -32.73 -2.37 21.60
N LEU A 616 -33.67 -1.86 20.80
CA LEU A 616 -33.35 -1.17 19.55
C LEU A 616 -32.54 0.11 19.79
N PHE A 617 -32.99 0.98 20.70
CA PHE A 617 -32.27 2.21 21.03
C PHE A 617 -30.86 1.93 21.56
N MET A 618 -30.70 0.85 22.34
CA MET A 618 -29.40 0.36 22.78
C MET A 618 -28.51 -0.06 21.59
N TYR A 619 -29.01 -0.85 20.63
CA TYR A 619 -28.21 -1.28 19.48
C TYR A 619 -27.81 -0.11 18.56
N ILE A 620 -28.64 0.93 18.44
CA ILE A 620 -28.32 2.15 17.69
C ILE A 620 -27.11 2.87 18.30
N GLY A 621 -27.00 2.90 19.63
CA GLY A 621 -25.84 3.45 20.34
C GLY A 621 -24.52 2.70 20.10
N ILE A 622 -24.56 1.45 19.60
CA ILE A 622 -23.36 0.62 19.32
C ILE A 622 -22.82 0.87 17.91
N VAL A 623 -23.71 1.06 16.92
CA VAL A 623 -23.36 1.20 15.50
C VAL A 623 -22.51 2.45 15.23
N ASN A 624 -22.62 3.49 16.06
CA ASN A 624 -21.81 4.71 15.95
C ASN A 624 -20.31 4.53 16.30
N GLY A 625 -19.88 3.37 16.83
CA GLY A 625 -18.50 3.13 17.27
C GLY A 625 -17.66 2.18 16.40
N VAL A 626 -18.27 1.25 15.64
CA VAL A 626 -17.55 0.24 14.83
C VAL A 626 -18.40 -0.15 13.61
N LEU A 627 -17.83 -0.15 12.40
CA LEU A 627 -18.46 -0.61 11.16
C LEU A 627 -18.53 -2.16 11.09
N ASP A 628 -19.32 -2.80 11.97
CA ASP A 628 -19.61 -4.24 11.88
C ASP A 628 -20.96 -4.51 11.19
N VAL A 629 -20.91 -5.15 10.02
CA VAL A 629 -22.03 -5.55 9.15
C VAL A 629 -23.07 -6.41 9.88
N VAL A 630 -22.69 -7.10 10.97
CA VAL A 630 -23.56 -8.01 11.73
C VAL A 630 -24.52 -7.25 12.67
N ALA A 631 -24.08 -6.16 13.30
CA ALA A 631 -24.90 -5.36 14.23
C ALA A 631 -26.05 -4.65 13.49
N THR A 632 -25.75 -4.10 12.30
CA THR A 632 -26.72 -3.42 11.42
C THR A 632 -27.87 -4.34 10.99
N ARG A 633 -27.58 -5.62 10.70
CA ARG A 633 -28.63 -6.61 10.36
C ARG A 633 -29.58 -6.90 11.53
N LYS A 634 -29.10 -6.84 12.78
CA LYS A 634 -29.93 -7.09 13.97
C LYS A 634 -30.81 -5.90 14.34
N VAL A 635 -30.28 -4.67 14.29
CA VAL A 635 -31.05 -3.42 14.44
C VAL A 635 -32.24 -3.42 13.48
N LYS A 636 -31.99 -3.75 12.22
CA LYS A 636 -33.02 -3.84 11.17
C LYS A 636 -34.12 -4.85 11.46
N ASN A 637 -33.74 -6.05 11.91
CA ASN A 637 -34.70 -7.11 12.23
C ASN A 637 -35.55 -6.80 13.47
N VAL A 638 -35.01 -6.07 14.45
CA VAL A 638 -35.75 -5.68 15.67
C VAL A 638 -36.72 -4.54 15.35
N ALA A 639 -36.27 -3.52 14.62
CA ALA A 639 -37.10 -2.40 14.21
C ALA A 639 -38.31 -2.86 13.35
N LYS A 640 -38.10 -3.79 12.41
CA LYS A 640 -39.18 -4.36 11.58
C LYS A 640 -40.24 -5.09 12.40
N LYS A 641 -39.80 -5.89 13.39
CA LYS A 641 -40.70 -6.61 14.30
C LYS A 641 -41.54 -5.70 15.20
N ILE A 642 -41.05 -4.50 15.51
CA ILE A 642 -41.79 -3.52 16.32
C ILE A 642 -42.82 -2.79 15.44
N LEU A 643 -42.47 -2.42 14.21
CA LEU A 643 -43.40 -1.79 13.26
C LEU A 643 -44.53 -2.74 12.81
N ASP A 644 -44.26 -4.04 12.74
CA ASP A 644 -45.26 -5.06 12.43
C ASP A 644 -46.16 -5.41 13.64
N SER A 645 -45.95 -4.80 14.81
CA SER A 645 -46.67 -5.12 16.06
C SER A 645 -47.75 -4.09 16.44
N PRO A 646 -48.76 -4.44 17.27
CA PRO A 646 -49.88 -3.56 17.58
C PRO A 646 -49.51 -2.21 18.23
N ILE A 647 -48.38 -2.17 18.94
CA ILE A 647 -47.85 -0.95 19.58
C ILE A 647 -47.44 0.10 18.54
N ALA A 648 -47.16 -0.28 17.29
CA ALA A 648 -46.70 0.65 16.24
C ALA A 648 -47.65 1.83 16.04
N ASN A 649 -48.96 1.60 16.22
CA ASN A 649 -50.01 2.62 16.08
C ASN A 649 -50.12 3.57 17.28
N THR A 650 -49.52 3.19 18.41
CA THR A 650 -49.46 3.99 19.65
C THR A 650 -48.10 4.66 19.83
N LEU A 651 -47.19 4.50 18.86
CA LEU A 651 -45.89 5.14 18.90
C LEU A 651 -45.99 6.63 18.60
N ASP A 652 -45.19 7.44 19.30
CA ASP A 652 -44.99 8.83 18.91
C ASP A 652 -44.44 8.91 17.48
N ILE A 653 -44.87 9.92 16.71
CA ILE A 653 -44.61 10.04 15.28
C ILE A 653 -43.11 10.04 14.96
N ASP A 654 -42.27 10.55 15.86
CA ASP A 654 -40.83 10.60 15.66
C ASP A 654 -40.17 9.25 15.96
N VAL A 655 -40.71 8.49 16.93
CA VAL A 655 -40.30 7.11 17.23
C VAL A 655 -40.66 6.17 16.10
N TYR A 656 -41.86 6.33 15.56
CA TYR A 656 -42.30 5.59 14.38
C TYR A 656 -41.39 5.85 13.18
N LYS A 657 -40.99 7.11 12.93
CA LYS A 657 -40.02 7.47 11.87
C LYS A 657 -38.62 6.89 12.12
N ILE A 658 -38.12 6.93 13.36
CA ILE A 658 -36.82 6.36 13.75
C ILE A 658 -36.84 4.83 13.58
N LEU A 659 -37.90 4.16 14.00
CA LEU A 659 -38.07 2.73 13.80
C LEU A 659 -38.13 2.36 12.32
N LYS A 660 -38.91 3.12 11.54
CA LYS A 660 -39.03 2.92 10.09
C LYS A 660 -37.69 3.08 9.39
N ARG A 661 -36.92 4.10 9.79
CA ARG A 661 -35.53 4.33 9.37
C ARG A 661 -34.60 3.14 9.58
N PHE A 662 -34.71 2.47 10.73
CA PHE A 662 -33.86 1.31 11.04
C PHE A 662 -34.40 0.00 10.45
N ALA A 663 -35.73 -0.14 10.32
CA ALA A 663 -36.40 -1.33 9.79
C ALA A 663 -36.33 -1.44 8.27
N GLU A 664 -36.38 -0.30 7.58
CA GLU A 664 -36.15 -0.18 6.16
C GLU A 664 -34.64 -0.11 5.88
N PRO A 665 -34.16 -0.42 4.66
CA PRO A 665 -32.73 -0.58 4.37
C PRO A 665 -31.85 0.69 4.50
N LEU A 666 -32.24 1.71 5.27
CA LEU A 666 -31.85 3.11 5.07
C LEU A 666 -31.62 3.85 6.40
N GLY A 667 -30.93 3.22 7.35
CA GLY A 667 -30.63 3.79 8.68
C GLY A 667 -29.79 5.07 8.64
N ASP A 668 -28.80 5.16 7.76
CA ASP A 668 -27.93 6.36 7.66
C ASP A 668 -28.64 7.53 6.95
N ALA A 669 -29.74 7.24 6.27
CA ALA A 669 -30.52 8.20 5.51
C ALA A 669 -31.16 9.30 6.32
N ILE A 670 -31.86 8.93 7.40
CA ILE A 670 -32.96 9.74 7.94
C ILE A 670 -32.48 10.75 8.97
N GLU A 671 -31.26 10.62 9.49
CA GLU A 671 -30.59 11.68 10.27
C GLU A 671 -29.70 12.54 9.46
N ALA A 672 -29.09 11.96 8.43
CA ALA A 672 -28.68 12.77 7.33
C ALA A 672 -29.94 13.57 6.88
N THR A 673 -31.14 12.98 6.79
CA THR A 673 -32.37 13.67 6.34
C THR A 673 -32.83 14.72 7.34
N ASN A 674 -32.79 14.45 8.64
CA ASN A 674 -33.22 15.38 9.70
C ASN A 674 -32.20 16.52 9.91
N THR A 675 -30.89 16.23 9.88
CA THR A 675 -29.81 17.24 9.95
C THR A 675 -29.79 18.09 8.68
N PHE A 676 -29.99 17.46 7.53
CA PHE A 676 -30.19 18.14 6.25
C PHE A 676 -31.47 19.00 6.26
N TRP A 677 -32.56 18.51 6.87
CA TRP A 677 -33.81 19.27 7.03
C TRP A 677 -33.63 20.48 7.96
N LEU A 678 -32.90 20.33 9.07
CA LEU A 678 -32.58 21.44 9.97
C LEU A 678 -31.71 22.48 9.26
N TYR A 679 -30.73 22.04 8.47
CA TYR A 679 -29.93 22.91 7.63
C TYR A 679 -30.75 23.65 6.56
N VAL A 680 -31.63 22.96 5.83
CA VAL A 680 -32.48 23.53 4.77
C VAL A 680 -33.52 24.50 5.34
N ARG A 681 -33.98 24.30 6.58
CA ARG A 681 -34.97 25.16 7.27
C ARG A 681 -34.37 26.30 8.08
N ASP A 682 -33.06 26.31 8.36
CA ASP A 682 -32.41 27.42 9.06
C ASP A 682 -32.60 28.73 8.25
N PRO A 683 -33.21 29.79 8.83
CA PRO A 683 -33.39 31.08 8.18
C PRO A 683 -32.11 31.68 7.57
N LYS A 684 -30.94 31.39 8.15
CA LYS A 684 -29.63 31.86 7.65
C LYS A 684 -29.20 31.16 6.35
N ASN A 685 -29.62 29.91 6.17
CA ASN A 685 -29.35 29.11 4.96
C ASN A 685 -30.42 29.27 3.89
N LYS A 686 -31.59 29.82 4.25
CA LYS A 686 -32.67 30.15 3.31
C LYS A 686 -32.24 31.15 2.24
N GLU A 687 -31.24 31.99 2.51
CA GLU A 687 -30.63 32.87 1.51
C GLU A 687 -29.71 32.14 0.51
N LEU A 688 -29.23 30.93 0.87
CA LEU A 688 -28.33 30.10 0.06
C LEU A 688 -29.06 29.04 -0.77
N LEU A 689 -30.32 28.74 -0.45
CA LEU A 689 -31.17 27.76 -1.14
C LEU A 689 -32.26 28.47 -1.93
N THR A 690 -32.48 28.07 -3.18
CA THR A 690 -33.56 28.62 -3.98
C THR A 690 -34.90 28.03 -3.54
N GLN A 691 -35.98 28.81 -3.59
CA GLN A 691 -37.34 28.32 -3.34
C GLN A 691 -37.66 27.10 -4.23
N GLY A 692 -37.13 27.07 -5.46
CA GLY A 692 -37.27 25.93 -6.37
C GLY A 692 -36.71 24.60 -5.83
N PHE A 693 -35.60 24.61 -5.08
CA PHE A 693 -35.09 23.38 -4.44
C PHE A 693 -36.01 22.91 -3.32
N ILE A 694 -36.51 23.85 -2.51
CA ILE A 694 -37.43 23.55 -1.39
C ILE A 694 -38.73 22.95 -1.93
N ASP A 695 -39.32 23.56 -2.97
CA ASP A 695 -40.54 23.07 -3.61
C ASP A 695 -40.34 21.66 -4.21
N LEU A 696 -39.18 21.40 -4.83
CA LEU A 696 -38.81 20.08 -5.37
C LEU A 696 -38.58 19.03 -4.26
N TRP A 697 -37.98 19.43 -3.13
CA TRP A 697 -37.72 18.56 -1.99
C TRP A 697 -39.01 18.18 -1.24
N GLU A 698 -39.93 19.14 -1.09
CA GLU A 698 -41.23 18.95 -0.44
C GLU A 698 -42.24 18.18 -1.32
N ASN A 699 -42.00 18.07 -2.63
CA ASN A 699 -42.81 17.27 -3.54
C ASN A 699 -42.66 15.77 -3.26
N THR A 700 -43.56 15.21 -2.46
CA THR A 700 -43.53 13.80 -2.01
C THR A 700 -43.63 12.77 -3.13
N ASN A 701 -44.12 13.16 -4.31
CA ASN A 701 -44.27 12.23 -5.44
C ASN A 701 -42.93 11.92 -6.14
N ILE A 702 -41.88 12.71 -5.87
CA ILE A 702 -40.56 12.58 -6.49
C ILE A 702 -39.61 11.69 -5.65
N TRP A 703 -39.81 11.64 -4.33
CA TRP A 703 -38.83 11.12 -3.39
C TRP A 703 -39.27 9.82 -2.72
N THR A 704 -38.64 8.71 -3.09
CA THR A 704 -38.69 7.48 -2.27
C THR A 704 -37.76 7.61 -1.07
N GLU A 705 -38.00 6.82 -0.03
CA GLU A 705 -37.12 6.77 1.16
C GLU A 705 -35.67 6.44 0.75
N SER A 706 -35.49 5.51 -0.21
CA SER A 706 -34.19 5.14 -0.76
C SER A 706 -33.47 6.30 -1.46
N LEU A 707 -34.21 7.09 -2.25
CA LEU A 707 -33.65 8.24 -2.92
C LEU A 707 -33.27 9.35 -1.94
N ARG A 708 -34.12 9.64 -0.93
CA ARG A 708 -33.76 10.63 0.10
C ARG A 708 -32.44 10.28 0.76
N THR A 709 -32.32 9.03 1.20
CA THR A 709 -31.09 8.48 1.76
C THR A 709 -29.87 8.75 0.91
N LYS A 710 -29.94 8.32 -0.34
CA LYS A 710 -28.82 8.41 -1.27
C LYS A 710 -28.46 9.86 -1.53
N PHE A 711 -29.44 10.75 -1.66
CA PHE A 711 -29.21 12.18 -1.87
C PHE A 711 -28.38 12.76 -0.73
N ILE A 712 -28.69 12.37 0.49
CA ILE A 712 -28.05 12.98 1.62
C ILE A 712 -26.69 12.36 1.90
N THR A 713 -26.53 11.05 1.68
CA THR A 713 -25.20 10.44 1.64
C THR A 713 -24.30 11.14 0.62
N ASP A 714 -24.87 11.52 -0.53
CA ASP A 714 -24.13 12.18 -1.61
C ASP A 714 -23.74 13.65 -1.30
N PHE A 715 -24.54 14.39 -0.51
CA PHE A 715 -24.37 15.86 -0.36
C PHE A 715 -24.29 16.39 1.08
N SER A 716 -24.36 15.54 2.11
CA SER A 716 -24.34 15.99 3.51
C SER A 716 -23.03 16.62 3.96
N THR A 717 -21.89 16.23 3.36
CA THR A 717 -20.56 16.72 3.74
C THR A 717 -20.22 18.08 3.15
N GLU A 718 -20.86 18.49 2.05
CA GLU A 718 -20.61 19.76 1.36
C GLU A 718 -21.92 20.48 1.02
N VAL A 719 -22.64 20.93 2.05
CA VAL A 719 -23.99 21.48 1.91
C VAL A 719 -24.07 22.73 1.01
N ALA A 720 -22.95 23.45 0.82
CA ALA A 720 -22.83 24.54 -0.14
C ALA A 720 -23.12 24.11 -1.60
N GLN A 721 -23.02 22.81 -1.93
CA GLN A 721 -23.35 22.27 -3.25
C GLN A 721 -24.86 22.24 -3.54
N LEU A 722 -25.72 22.33 -2.52
CA LEU A 722 -27.18 22.31 -2.71
C LEU A 722 -27.69 23.48 -3.54
N ARG A 723 -26.98 24.60 -3.54
CA ARG A 723 -27.29 25.76 -4.38
C ARG A 723 -27.30 25.44 -5.87
N TYR A 724 -26.81 24.27 -6.30
CA TYR A 724 -26.79 23.85 -7.71
C TYR A 724 -28.02 23.00 -8.12
N PHE A 725 -28.86 22.59 -7.18
CA PHE A 725 -30.14 21.91 -7.43
C PHE A 725 -31.30 22.91 -7.62
N GLN A 726 -31.06 23.97 -8.40
CA GLN A 726 -32.06 25.02 -8.62
C GLN A 726 -33.13 24.64 -9.66
N THR A 727 -32.85 23.63 -10.48
CA THR A 727 -33.71 23.17 -11.57
C THR A 727 -34.10 21.71 -11.37
N GLU A 728 -35.30 21.36 -11.83
CA GLU A 728 -35.77 19.96 -11.83
C GLU A 728 -34.82 19.06 -12.64
N GLU A 729 -34.14 19.60 -13.65
CA GLU A 729 -33.21 18.88 -14.52
C GLU A 729 -31.98 18.33 -13.79
N THR A 730 -31.34 19.11 -12.90
CA THR A 730 -30.19 18.62 -12.11
C THR A 730 -30.62 17.53 -11.14
N LEU A 731 -31.80 17.71 -10.52
CA LEU A 731 -32.36 16.71 -9.62
C LEU A 731 -32.79 15.43 -10.36
N ALA A 732 -33.34 15.54 -11.56
CA ALA A 732 -33.67 14.40 -12.41
C ALA A 732 -32.42 13.60 -12.78
N ARG A 733 -31.31 14.28 -13.14
CA ARG A 733 -30.03 13.62 -13.45
C ARG A 733 -29.43 12.91 -12.25
N TRP A 734 -29.43 13.55 -11.08
CA TRP A 734 -29.01 12.90 -9.86
C TRP A 734 -29.84 11.64 -9.57
N ARG A 735 -31.18 11.74 -9.67
CA ARG A 735 -32.08 10.59 -9.48
C ARG A 735 -31.71 9.45 -10.42
N GLN A 736 -31.48 9.72 -11.69
CA GLN A 736 -31.12 8.69 -12.68
C GLN A 736 -29.82 7.95 -12.32
N LEU A 737 -28.81 8.65 -11.83
CA LEU A 737 -27.55 8.04 -11.38
C LEU A 737 -27.73 7.30 -10.05
N ALA A 738 -28.45 7.90 -9.11
CA ALA A 738 -28.70 7.36 -7.78
C ALA A 738 -29.52 6.06 -7.81
N THR A 739 -30.57 5.95 -8.64
CA THR A 739 -31.35 4.70 -8.74
C THR A 739 -30.55 3.53 -9.33
N ARG A 740 -29.35 3.79 -9.88
CA ARG A 740 -28.45 2.79 -10.46
C ARG A 740 -27.22 2.53 -9.59
N ASP A 741 -27.16 3.13 -8.40
CA ASP A 741 -26.01 3.06 -7.49
C ASP A 741 -24.68 3.47 -8.15
N ILE A 742 -24.74 4.41 -9.09
CA ILE A 742 -23.53 4.91 -9.76
C ILE A 742 -22.75 5.82 -8.77
N PRO A 743 -21.48 5.51 -8.43
CA PRO A 743 -20.73 6.23 -7.37
C PRO A 743 -20.57 7.74 -7.59
N LEU A 744 -20.64 8.19 -8.85
CA LEU A 744 -20.52 9.60 -9.23
C LEU A 744 -21.79 10.42 -8.99
N SER A 745 -22.87 9.83 -8.46
CA SER A 745 -24.11 10.55 -8.16
C SER A 745 -23.90 11.75 -7.23
N GLY A 746 -22.93 11.69 -6.30
CA GLY A 746 -22.58 12.81 -5.41
C GLY A 746 -21.66 13.88 -6.00
N ASN A 747 -21.26 13.79 -7.28
CA ASN A 747 -20.38 14.77 -7.88
C ASN A 747 -21.17 15.90 -8.56
N ILE A 748 -21.23 17.08 -7.93
CA ILE A 748 -22.08 18.17 -8.44
C ILE A 748 -21.67 18.68 -9.82
N LYS A 749 -20.37 18.72 -10.15
CA LYS A 749 -19.89 19.13 -11.48
C LYS A 749 -20.40 18.18 -12.57
N PHE A 750 -20.51 16.89 -12.23
CA PHE A 750 -21.04 15.87 -13.11
C PHE A 750 -22.55 16.05 -13.33
N LEU A 751 -23.29 16.31 -12.25
CA LEU A 751 -24.72 16.57 -12.31
C LEU A 751 -25.09 17.84 -13.06
N GLN A 752 -24.20 18.84 -13.08
CA GLN A 752 -24.40 20.05 -13.87
C GLN A 752 -24.24 19.80 -15.37
N ASP A 753 -23.63 18.69 -15.77
CA ASP A 753 -23.37 18.32 -17.15
C ASP A 753 -24.38 17.29 -17.66
N PRO A 754 -25.39 17.70 -18.46
CA PRO A 754 -26.45 16.78 -18.85
C PRO A 754 -25.94 15.70 -19.81
N VAL A 755 -24.92 16.03 -20.61
CA VAL A 755 -24.34 15.09 -21.56
C VAL A 755 -23.60 13.99 -20.80
N ALA A 756 -22.71 14.36 -19.88
CA ALA A 756 -21.94 13.37 -19.13
C ALA A 756 -22.80 12.48 -18.25
N ALA A 757 -23.78 13.06 -17.53
CA ALA A 757 -24.71 12.30 -16.69
C ALA A 757 -25.51 11.26 -17.48
N ASN A 758 -26.12 11.67 -18.60
CA ASN A 758 -26.91 10.77 -19.43
C ASN A 758 -26.05 9.67 -20.04
N ARG A 759 -24.82 9.97 -20.49
CA ARG A 759 -23.93 8.95 -21.05
C ARG A 759 -23.47 7.93 -20.02
N LEU A 760 -23.20 8.35 -18.79
CA LEU A 760 -22.82 7.39 -17.75
C LEU A 760 -23.96 6.41 -17.43
N VAL A 761 -25.21 6.90 -17.43
CA VAL A 761 -26.41 6.06 -17.34
C VAL A 761 -26.49 5.08 -18.51
N GLU A 762 -26.31 5.55 -19.73
CA GLU A 762 -26.34 4.70 -20.93
C GLU A 762 -25.24 3.63 -20.93
N LEU A 763 -24.02 3.98 -20.52
CA LEU A 763 -22.92 3.02 -20.36
C LEU A 763 -23.22 1.98 -19.28
N PHE A 764 -23.86 2.40 -18.19
CA PHE A 764 -24.26 1.51 -17.10
C PHE A 764 -25.36 0.54 -17.53
N ASP A 765 -26.38 1.02 -18.24
CA ASP A 765 -27.55 0.24 -18.66
C ASP A 765 -27.25 -0.67 -19.86
N SER A 766 -26.26 -0.31 -20.68
CA SER A 766 -25.90 -1.07 -21.87
C SER A 766 -25.04 -2.30 -21.51
N PRO A 767 -25.50 -3.53 -21.83
CA PRO A 767 -24.71 -4.74 -21.62
C PRO A 767 -23.40 -4.74 -22.42
N THR A 768 -23.40 -4.14 -23.62
CA THR A 768 -22.21 -4.11 -24.49
C THR A 768 -21.18 -3.07 -24.03
N LEU A 769 -21.60 -2.00 -23.34
CA LEU A 769 -20.73 -0.91 -22.92
C LEU A 769 -20.37 -0.96 -21.43
N LYS A 770 -20.87 -1.97 -20.71
CA LYS A 770 -20.63 -2.11 -19.27
C LYS A 770 -19.15 -2.22 -18.92
N SER A 771 -18.32 -2.80 -19.81
CA SER A 771 -16.87 -2.86 -19.65
C SER A 771 -16.24 -1.46 -19.60
N VAL A 772 -16.68 -0.54 -20.46
CA VAL A 772 -16.24 0.87 -20.46
C VAL A 772 -16.65 1.54 -19.15
N TYR A 773 -17.89 1.33 -18.69
CA TYR A 773 -18.35 1.86 -17.40
C TYR A 773 -17.49 1.37 -16.23
N ASN A 774 -17.24 0.06 -16.14
CA ASN A 774 -16.44 -0.50 -15.05
C ASN A 774 -15.02 0.08 -15.08
N THR A 775 -14.40 0.14 -16.26
CA THR A 775 -13.04 0.69 -16.42
C THR A 775 -12.97 2.17 -16.06
N LEU A 776 -14.00 2.96 -16.38
CA LEU A 776 -14.08 4.36 -15.96
C LEU A 776 -14.04 4.49 -14.43
N LEU A 777 -14.73 3.61 -13.69
CA LEU A 777 -14.74 3.65 -12.22
C LEU A 777 -13.45 3.08 -11.59
N ASP A 778 -12.88 2.05 -12.19
CA ASP A 778 -11.64 1.41 -11.71
C ASP A 778 -10.39 2.25 -11.99
N SER A 779 -10.47 3.20 -12.93
CA SER A 779 -9.34 4.04 -13.35
C SER A 779 -8.73 4.93 -12.27
N HIS A 780 -9.39 5.08 -11.12
CA HIS A 780 -9.05 6.08 -10.10
C HIS A 780 -8.90 7.51 -10.68
N ALA A 781 -9.44 7.77 -11.88
CA ALA A 781 -9.32 9.04 -12.55
C ALA A 781 -10.09 10.12 -11.80
N ARG A 782 -9.60 11.37 -11.90
CA ARG A 782 -10.28 12.51 -11.30
C ARG A 782 -11.67 12.66 -11.94
N PRO A 783 -12.72 13.04 -11.17
CA PRO A 783 -14.05 13.23 -11.74
C PRO A 783 -14.12 14.21 -12.92
N ASP A 784 -13.28 15.25 -12.91
CA ASP A 784 -13.18 16.21 -14.03
C ASP A 784 -12.68 15.54 -15.33
N SER A 785 -11.83 14.52 -15.20
CA SER A 785 -11.30 13.74 -16.33
C SER A 785 -12.37 12.79 -16.88
N ILE A 786 -13.11 12.11 -15.99
CA ILE A 786 -14.25 11.27 -16.38
C ILE A 786 -15.32 12.10 -17.10
N ASN A 787 -15.68 13.26 -16.55
CA ASN A 787 -16.62 14.18 -17.18
C ASN A 787 -16.18 14.55 -18.60
N MET A 788 -14.90 14.89 -18.75
CA MET A 788 -14.36 15.27 -20.04
C MET A 788 -14.31 14.11 -21.05
N PHE A 789 -13.99 12.89 -20.61
CA PHE A 789 -14.07 11.70 -21.46
C PHE A 789 -15.49 11.50 -22.00
N LEU A 790 -16.48 11.57 -21.12
CA LEU A 790 -17.89 11.38 -21.48
C LEU A 790 -18.42 12.48 -22.39
N LYS A 791 -18.03 13.74 -22.17
CA LYS A 791 -18.34 14.85 -23.09
C LYS A 791 -17.70 14.65 -24.46
N THR A 792 -16.45 14.20 -24.49
CA THR A 792 -15.67 14.03 -25.73
C THR A 792 -16.33 13.00 -26.64
N TYR A 793 -16.75 11.85 -26.09
CA TYR A 793 -17.31 10.75 -26.88
C TYR A 793 -18.85 10.72 -26.89
N GLY A 794 -19.51 11.46 -26.00
CA GLY A 794 -20.95 11.47 -25.83
C GLY A 794 -21.76 12.35 -26.78
N GLY A 795 -21.14 13.12 -27.68
CA GLY A 795 -21.86 14.11 -28.49
C GLY A 795 -22.87 13.55 -29.51
N GLU A 796 -22.68 12.32 -30.01
CA GLU A 796 -23.40 11.81 -31.20
C GLU A 796 -24.12 10.47 -30.98
N GLY A 797 -24.11 9.94 -29.75
CA GLY A 797 -24.71 8.65 -29.40
C GLY A 797 -23.70 7.66 -28.81
N ILE A 798 -24.15 6.43 -28.58
CA ILE A 798 -23.37 5.39 -27.90
C ILE A 798 -22.31 4.69 -28.79
N VAL A 799 -22.43 4.82 -30.11
CA VAL A 799 -21.57 4.15 -31.13
C VAL A 799 -20.09 4.41 -30.89
N GLU A 800 -19.76 5.56 -30.33
CA GLU A 800 -18.37 5.98 -30.12
C GLU A 800 -17.76 5.34 -28.87
N PHE A 801 -18.58 4.97 -27.90
CA PHE A 801 -18.15 4.15 -26.78
C PHE A 801 -18.00 2.67 -27.16
N GLU A 802 -18.69 2.21 -28.21
CA GLU A 802 -18.51 0.83 -28.71
C GLU A 802 -17.07 0.59 -29.19
N LYS A 803 -16.39 1.65 -29.66
CA LYS A 803 -14.97 1.60 -30.00
C LYS A 803 -14.07 1.30 -28.78
N PHE A 804 -14.46 1.72 -27.58
CA PHE A 804 -13.78 1.40 -26.32
C PHE A 804 -14.26 0.07 -25.73
N ALA A 805 -15.49 -0.36 -25.99
CA ALA A 805 -16.04 -1.56 -25.39
C ALA A 805 -15.31 -2.85 -25.77
N SER A 806 -14.77 -2.91 -27.00
CA SER A 806 -13.96 -4.03 -27.48
C SER A 806 -12.57 -4.10 -26.84
N LYS A 807 -12.06 -2.98 -26.30
CA LYS A 807 -10.75 -2.84 -25.64
C LYS A 807 -10.84 -1.79 -24.53
N SER A 808 -11.47 -2.15 -23.41
CA SER A 808 -11.82 -1.17 -22.37
C SER A 808 -10.61 -0.51 -21.73
N ASP A 809 -9.44 -1.16 -21.72
CA ASP A 809 -8.17 -0.59 -21.22
C ASP A 809 -7.69 0.65 -21.98
N LEU A 810 -8.22 0.91 -23.18
CA LEU A 810 -8.00 2.17 -23.88
C LEU A 810 -8.54 3.38 -23.09
N VAL A 811 -9.48 3.18 -22.17
CA VAL A 811 -9.96 4.20 -21.23
C VAL A 811 -8.85 4.63 -20.27
N HIS A 812 -8.11 3.69 -19.67
CA HIS A 812 -6.95 4.01 -18.82
C HIS A 812 -5.87 4.76 -19.62
N SER A 813 -5.64 4.33 -20.87
CA SER A 813 -4.69 4.98 -21.77
C SER A 813 -5.12 6.43 -22.08
N TRP A 814 -6.40 6.66 -22.30
CA TRP A 814 -6.93 8.01 -22.48
C TRP A 814 -6.68 8.89 -21.26
N PHE A 815 -6.93 8.39 -20.05
CA PHE A 815 -6.65 9.14 -18.82
C PHE A 815 -5.15 9.41 -18.63
N ARG A 816 -4.29 8.45 -18.96
CA ARG A 816 -2.82 8.63 -18.88
C ARG A 816 -2.34 9.86 -19.66
N TYR A 817 -2.84 10.07 -20.88
CA TYR A 817 -2.47 11.24 -21.70
C TYR A 817 -3.24 12.50 -21.31
N PHE A 818 -4.48 12.35 -20.86
CA PHE A 818 -5.33 13.47 -20.49
C PHE A 818 -4.94 14.13 -19.16
N ASP A 819 -4.58 13.34 -18.16
CA ASP A 819 -4.29 13.85 -16.82
C ASP A 819 -2.88 14.45 -16.70
N ASP A 820 -1.99 14.18 -17.65
CA ASP A 820 -0.67 14.82 -17.72
C ASP A 820 -0.78 16.26 -18.24
N GLU A 821 -0.48 17.24 -17.39
CA GLU A 821 -0.63 18.67 -17.71
C GLU A 821 0.19 19.14 -18.91
N LYS A 822 1.33 18.49 -19.21
CA LYS A 822 2.16 18.87 -20.36
C LYS A 822 1.62 18.31 -21.67
N ILE A 823 1.05 17.10 -21.62
CA ILE A 823 0.54 16.41 -22.81
C ILE A 823 -0.86 16.88 -23.17
N LYS A 824 -1.72 17.09 -22.16
CA LYS A 824 -3.14 17.40 -22.29
C LYS A 824 -3.47 18.40 -23.40
N PRO A 825 -2.84 19.60 -23.49
CA PRO A 825 -3.20 20.60 -24.50
C PRO A 825 -3.03 20.10 -25.94
N PHE A 826 -2.04 19.24 -26.18
CA PHE A 826 -1.72 18.72 -27.50
C PHE A 826 -2.53 17.48 -27.86
N PHE A 827 -2.76 16.61 -26.88
CA PHE A 827 -3.68 15.48 -27.03
C PHE A 827 -5.08 15.96 -27.43
N PHE A 828 -5.56 17.04 -26.81
CA PHE A 828 -6.85 17.66 -27.18
C PHE A 828 -6.90 18.25 -28.60
N LYS A 829 -5.79 18.74 -29.16
CA LYS A 829 -5.76 19.27 -30.52
C LYS A 829 -6.11 18.21 -31.57
N LEU A 830 -5.97 16.93 -31.24
CA LEU A 830 -6.29 15.81 -32.14
C LEU A 830 -7.79 15.67 -32.44
N LYS A 831 -8.66 16.31 -31.64
CA LYS A 831 -10.12 16.10 -31.65
C LYS A 831 -10.47 14.64 -31.31
N LYS A 832 -11.77 14.35 -31.21
CA LYS A 832 -12.33 13.06 -30.76
C LYS A 832 -11.74 11.84 -31.47
N ASP A 833 -11.83 11.80 -32.80
CA ASP A 833 -11.34 10.65 -33.59
C ASP A 833 -9.83 10.50 -33.53
N GLY A 834 -9.10 11.63 -33.54
CA GLY A 834 -7.65 11.61 -33.42
C GLY A 834 -7.19 11.15 -32.05
N MET A 835 -7.88 11.53 -30.96
CA MET A 835 -7.60 11.05 -29.61
C MET A 835 -7.85 9.54 -29.50
N PHE A 836 -8.99 9.05 -30.03
CA PHE A 836 -9.28 7.61 -30.02
C PHE A 836 -8.21 6.83 -30.77
N LYS A 837 -7.91 7.24 -32.00
CA LYS A 837 -6.89 6.62 -32.84
C LYS A 837 -5.50 6.66 -32.20
N PHE A 838 -5.18 7.74 -31.49
CA PHE A 838 -3.92 7.86 -30.77
C PHE A 838 -3.83 6.86 -29.61
N VAL A 839 -4.86 6.75 -28.76
CA VAL A 839 -4.84 5.79 -27.65
C VAL A 839 -4.92 4.34 -28.13
N GLU A 840 -5.65 4.08 -29.22
CA GLU A 840 -5.72 2.76 -29.85
C GLU A 840 -4.35 2.30 -30.36
N ARG A 841 -3.57 3.21 -30.92
CA ARG A 841 -2.22 2.91 -31.43
C ARG A 841 -1.17 2.90 -30.31
N TYR A 842 -1.27 3.81 -29.35
CA TYR A 842 -0.18 4.13 -28.42
C TYR A 842 -0.65 4.00 -26.96
N GLY A 843 -1.50 3.01 -26.70
CA GLY A 843 -2.06 2.71 -25.39
C GLY A 843 -1.08 2.02 -24.44
N TYR A 844 -1.54 1.77 -23.22
CA TYR A 844 -0.74 1.30 -22.08
C TYR A 844 0.07 0.02 -22.33
N GLU A 845 -0.42 -0.91 -23.16
CA GLU A 845 0.28 -2.16 -23.47
C GLU A 845 1.43 -1.98 -24.49
N ASP A 846 1.30 -1.03 -25.41
CA ASP A 846 2.25 -0.84 -26.52
C ASP A 846 3.29 0.25 -26.24
N VAL A 847 3.04 1.13 -25.25
CA VAL A 847 3.91 2.29 -24.94
C VAL A 847 4.52 2.16 -23.56
N THR A 848 5.81 1.86 -23.55
CA THR A 848 6.61 1.78 -22.31
C THR A 848 6.62 3.11 -21.57
N SER A 849 6.96 3.08 -20.28
CA SER A 849 7.12 4.30 -19.47
C SER A 849 8.14 5.26 -20.08
N GLU A 850 9.22 4.76 -20.68
CA GLU A 850 10.24 5.54 -21.37
C GLU A 850 9.64 6.30 -22.55
N VAL A 851 8.88 5.62 -23.42
CA VAL A 851 8.26 6.25 -24.59
C VAL A 851 7.25 7.31 -24.19
N PHE A 852 6.44 7.06 -23.15
CA PHE A 852 5.54 8.07 -22.61
C PHE A 852 6.30 9.31 -22.12
N MET A 853 7.44 9.12 -21.45
CA MET A 853 8.32 10.22 -21.03
C MET A 853 8.94 10.97 -22.22
N LEU A 854 9.25 10.28 -23.33
CA LEU A 854 9.66 10.93 -24.59
C LEU A 854 8.55 11.82 -25.15
N ILE A 855 7.31 11.30 -25.24
CA ILE A 855 6.15 12.08 -25.67
C ILE A 855 6.00 13.31 -24.79
N LYS A 856 6.07 13.14 -23.45
CA LYS A 856 6.00 14.24 -22.47
C LYS A 856 7.07 15.32 -22.66
N GLY A 857 8.26 14.95 -23.14
CA GLY A 857 9.38 15.87 -23.39
C GLY A 857 9.16 16.83 -24.55
N SER A 858 8.38 16.44 -25.57
CA SER A 858 8.00 17.31 -26.70
C SER A 858 6.64 16.94 -27.28
N PRO A 859 5.53 17.16 -26.53
CA PRO A 859 4.24 16.54 -26.84
C PRO A 859 3.67 16.95 -28.20
N GLU A 860 3.74 18.23 -28.57
CA GLU A 860 3.26 18.69 -29.88
C GLU A 860 3.93 17.96 -31.04
N LYS A 861 5.26 17.98 -31.03
CA LYS A 861 6.10 17.40 -32.07
C LYS A 861 5.87 15.89 -32.16
N HIS A 862 5.89 15.19 -31.02
CA HIS A 862 5.80 13.73 -31.00
C HIS A 862 4.39 13.23 -31.31
N ILE A 863 3.35 13.87 -30.77
CA ILE A 863 1.97 13.50 -31.09
C ILE A 863 1.65 13.76 -32.56
N SER A 864 2.02 14.93 -33.10
CA SER A 864 1.82 15.22 -34.53
C SER A 864 2.58 14.26 -35.42
N HIS A 865 3.81 13.88 -35.04
CA HIS A 865 4.59 12.89 -35.79
C HIS A 865 3.96 11.49 -35.74
N LEU A 866 3.60 10.99 -34.56
CA LEU A 866 2.98 9.68 -34.39
C LEU A 866 1.60 9.56 -35.09
N MET A 867 0.87 10.67 -35.18
CA MET A 867 -0.40 10.72 -35.90
C MET A 867 -0.28 10.88 -37.41
N SER A 868 0.90 11.22 -37.91
CA SER A 868 1.15 11.34 -39.35
C SER A 868 1.37 9.99 -40.05
N PHE A 869 1.63 8.91 -39.29
CA PHE A 869 1.71 7.56 -39.82
C PHE A 869 0.34 7.06 -40.31
N SER A 870 0.32 6.46 -41.51
CA SER A 870 -0.84 5.69 -41.99
C SER A 870 -1.08 4.47 -41.12
N ASP A 871 -2.31 3.95 -41.14
CA ASP A 871 -2.62 2.69 -40.49
C ASP A 871 -1.74 1.59 -41.07
N ALA A 872 -1.09 0.81 -40.20
CA ALA A 872 -0.34 -0.35 -40.63
C ALA A 872 -1.32 -1.38 -41.21
N THR A 873 -0.95 -2.01 -42.32
CA THR A 873 -1.79 -3.01 -43.00
C THR A 873 -1.59 -4.42 -42.47
N HIS A 874 -0.52 -4.63 -41.69
CA HIS A 874 -0.12 -5.90 -41.10
C HIS A 874 0.77 -5.63 -39.88
N ASN A 875 0.95 -6.62 -38.99
CA ASN A 875 1.73 -6.50 -37.76
C ASN A 875 1.43 -5.22 -36.95
N ILE A 876 0.14 -4.85 -36.88
CA ILE A 876 -0.33 -3.52 -36.46
C ILE A 876 0.26 -3.10 -35.11
N ASN A 877 0.19 -3.98 -34.10
CA ASN A 877 0.71 -3.68 -32.76
C ASN A 877 2.23 -3.46 -32.78
N TYR A 878 2.98 -4.28 -33.54
CA TYR A 878 4.43 -4.14 -33.65
C TYR A 878 4.83 -2.81 -34.31
N PHE A 879 4.15 -2.43 -35.40
CA PHE A 879 4.36 -1.13 -36.04
C PHE A 879 4.11 0.02 -35.08
N ASN A 880 2.97 0.01 -34.39
CA ASN A 880 2.62 1.10 -33.48
C ASN A 880 3.62 1.20 -32.32
N LYS A 881 3.99 0.08 -31.71
CA LYS A 881 5.02 0.03 -30.67
C LYS A 881 6.34 0.61 -31.17
N ARG A 882 6.88 0.09 -32.28
CA ARG A 882 8.19 0.52 -32.80
C ARG A 882 8.22 1.98 -33.27
N ARG A 883 7.15 2.47 -33.91
CA ARG A 883 7.02 3.89 -34.27
C ARG A 883 7.15 4.82 -33.06
N ALA A 884 6.62 4.40 -31.91
CA ALA A 884 6.71 5.14 -30.66
C ALA A 884 8.10 5.04 -30.01
N GLU A 885 8.72 3.86 -30.04
CA GLU A 885 10.09 3.63 -29.55
C GLU A 885 11.17 4.38 -30.37
N MET A 886 10.92 4.62 -31.66
CA MET A 886 11.81 5.39 -32.54
C MET A 886 11.66 6.92 -32.41
N LEU A 887 11.08 7.41 -31.31
CA LEU A 887 11.07 8.83 -30.96
C LEU A 887 12.46 9.35 -30.47
N PRO A 888 12.72 10.67 -30.50
CA PRO A 888 14.03 11.22 -30.87
C PRO A 888 15.04 11.43 -29.74
N ASN A 889 15.07 10.66 -28.65
CA ASN A 889 16.24 10.81 -27.75
C ASN A 889 17.44 9.97 -28.21
N VAL A 890 17.19 8.81 -28.83
CA VAL A 890 18.25 7.95 -29.38
C VAL A 890 18.13 7.70 -30.88
N PHE A 891 16.95 7.92 -31.47
CA PHE A 891 16.66 7.62 -32.87
C PHE A 891 16.55 8.90 -33.72
N ARG A 892 17.68 9.59 -33.94
CA ARG A 892 17.77 10.83 -34.74
C ARG A 892 18.55 10.61 -36.02
N ASP A 893 18.14 11.25 -37.10
CA ASP A 893 18.96 11.39 -38.31
C ASP A 893 20.18 12.28 -38.00
N ARG A 894 21.26 11.65 -37.52
CA ARG A 894 22.55 12.30 -37.26
C ARG A 894 23.31 12.62 -38.55
N GLY A 895 22.93 12.03 -39.67
CA GLY A 895 23.52 12.28 -40.99
C GLY A 895 23.02 13.55 -41.66
N GLY A 896 21.83 14.03 -41.27
CA GLY A 896 21.15 15.20 -41.81
C GLY A 896 20.88 16.31 -40.79
N SER A 897 19.60 16.64 -40.59
CA SER A 897 19.17 17.83 -39.84
C SER A 897 19.16 17.67 -38.31
N GLY A 898 19.47 16.47 -37.79
CA GLY A 898 19.24 16.12 -36.39
C GLY A 898 17.76 15.97 -36.03
N GLY A 899 16.89 15.95 -37.04
CA GLY A 899 15.43 15.83 -36.91
C GLY A 899 14.95 14.41 -36.65
N LEU A 900 13.62 14.27 -36.62
CA LEU A 900 12.97 12.96 -36.69
C LEU A 900 13.20 12.37 -38.08
N TYR A 901 13.35 11.05 -38.15
CA TYR A 901 13.27 10.35 -39.42
C TYR A 901 11.90 10.57 -40.07
N GLY A 902 11.85 10.49 -41.40
CA GLY A 902 10.61 10.51 -42.14
C GLY A 902 9.73 9.31 -41.77
N ILE A 903 8.40 9.51 -41.84
CA ILE A 903 7.40 8.47 -41.55
C ILE A 903 7.67 7.21 -42.39
N GLN A 904 8.02 7.39 -43.67
CA GLN A 904 8.33 6.29 -44.57
C GLN A 904 9.63 5.56 -44.20
N GLU A 905 10.63 6.27 -43.67
CA GLU A 905 11.90 5.66 -43.26
C GLU A 905 11.69 4.79 -42.03
N VAL A 906 10.93 5.30 -41.05
CA VAL A 906 10.55 4.54 -39.85
C VAL A 906 9.80 3.26 -40.22
N ASP A 907 8.82 3.32 -41.12
CA ASP A 907 8.12 2.13 -41.58
C ASP A 907 9.06 1.16 -42.31
N SER A 908 9.97 1.65 -43.14
CA SER A 908 10.99 0.80 -43.77
C SER A 908 11.94 0.14 -42.76
N PHE A 909 12.29 0.81 -41.65
CA PHE A 909 13.06 0.20 -40.58
C PHE A 909 12.30 -0.97 -39.95
N ILE A 910 11.02 -0.79 -39.64
CA ILE A 910 10.18 -1.81 -39.03
C ILE A 910 9.98 -3.01 -39.97
N GLU A 911 9.82 -2.77 -41.27
CA GLU A 911 9.76 -3.83 -42.29
C GLU A 911 11.06 -4.66 -42.35
N LEU A 912 12.22 -4.02 -42.18
CA LEU A 912 13.49 -4.72 -42.09
C LEU A 912 13.56 -5.61 -40.84
N GLU A 913 13.12 -5.10 -39.70
CA GLU A 913 13.04 -5.86 -38.43
C GLU A 913 12.15 -7.10 -38.60
N LEU A 914 10.95 -6.94 -39.18
CA LEU A 914 10.00 -8.02 -39.39
C LEU A 914 10.50 -9.07 -40.38
N ARG A 915 11.13 -8.65 -41.48
CA ARG A 915 11.57 -9.57 -42.56
C ARG A 915 12.85 -10.32 -42.22
N PHE A 916 13.78 -9.68 -41.53
CA PHE A 916 15.13 -10.22 -41.32
C PHE A 916 15.46 -10.53 -39.85
N GLY A 917 14.55 -10.20 -38.93
CA GLY A 917 14.74 -10.34 -37.50
C GLY A 917 15.71 -9.30 -36.91
N GLY A 918 15.67 -9.15 -35.59
CA GLY A 918 16.45 -8.13 -34.86
C GLY A 918 15.76 -6.77 -34.86
N GLU A 919 16.32 -5.84 -34.08
CA GLU A 919 15.82 -4.45 -34.00
C GLU A 919 16.80 -3.49 -34.67
N ALA A 920 16.30 -2.49 -35.39
CA ALA A 920 17.11 -1.41 -35.90
C ALA A 920 17.40 -0.40 -34.77
N ARG A 921 18.61 0.15 -34.76
CA ARG A 921 18.95 1.38 -34.05
C ARG A 921 19.42 2.44 -35.04
N ALA A 922 19.25 3.72 -34.70
CA ALA A 922 19.88 4.79 -35.48
C ALA A 922 21.41 4.65 -35.49
N SER A 923 22.01 5.01 -36.63
CA SER A 923 23.46 5.06 -36.79
C SER A 923 24.08 6.21 -35.96
N PHE A 924 25.26 5.96 -35.41
CA PHE A 924 26.09 7.00 -34.81
C PHE A 924 26.73 7.91 -35.88
N SER A 925 27.31 9.02 -35.44
CA SER A 925 27.88 10.05 -36.35
C SER A 925 28.97 9.52 -37.28
N GLU A 926 29.73 8.55 -36.81
CA GLU A 926 30.87 7.89 -37.44
C GLU A 926 30.47 6.66 -38.26
N GLU A 927 29.25 6.16 -38.09
CA GLU A 927 28.74 5.00 -38.81
C GLU A 927 28.19 5.39 -40.19
N ALA A 928 28.06 4.39 -41.06
CA ALA A 928 27.42 4.51 -42.36
C ALA A 928 25.90 4.29 -42.26
N GLY A 929 25.19 4.75 -43.28
CA GLY A 929 23.73 4.61 -43.37
C GLY A 929 22.98 5.40 -42.30
N ASP A 930 21.70 5.07 -42.21
CA ASP A 930 20.74 5.69 -41.30
C ASP A 930 20.48 4.80 -40.08
N VAL A 931 20.56 3.47 -40.24
CA VAL A 931 20.38 2.51 -39.15
C VAL A 931 21.41 1.37 -39.17
N ILE A 932 21.63 0.78 -37.99
CA ILE A 932 22.38 -0.46 -37.78
C ILE A 932 21.42 -1.52 -37.21
N MET A 933 21.44 -2.73 -37.77
CA MET A 933 20.62 -3.84 -37.28
C MET A 933 21.24 -4.51 -36.04
N GLN A 934 20.49 -4.59 -34.95
CA GLN A 934 20.84 -5.21 -33.68
C GLN A 934 20.22 -6.61 -33.56
N GLY A 935 20.55 -7.50 -34.49
CA GLY A 935 20.18 -8.92 -34.44
C GLY A 935 19.73 -9.44 -35.79
N GLY A 936 19.21 -10.66 -35.78
CA GLY A 936 18.71 -11.32 -36.98
C GLY A 936 19.78 -11.56 -38.05
N VAL A 937 19.31 -11.76 -39.28
CA VAL A 937 20.17 -12.09 -40.43
C VAL A 937 21.07 -10.92 -40.83
N LEU A 938 20.64 -9.68 -40.54
CA LEU A 938 21.37 -8.46 -40.90
C LEU A 938 22.20 -7.90 -39.74
N HIS A 939 22.43 -8.65 -38.66
CA HIS A 939 23.12 -8.16 -37.47
C HIS A 939 24.45 -7.46 -37.79
N GLY A 940 24.61 -6.24 -37.29
CA GLY A 940 25.81 -5.42 -37.46
C GLY A 940 25.91 -4.68 -38.78
N LEU A 941 24.99 -4.89 -39.73
CA LEU A 941 25.03 -4.21 -41.03
C LEU A 941 24.42 -2.81 -40.97
N SER A 942 25.05 -1.89 -41.72
CA SER A 942 24.59 -0.53 -41.95
C SER A 942 23.65 -0.43 -43.15
N LEU A 943 22.47 0.13 -42.91
CA LEU A 943 21.39 0.21 -43.89
C LEU A 943 20.96 1.66 -44.10
N ASP A 944 20.59 1.96 -45.34
CA ASP A 944 20.17 3.30 -45.77
C ASP A 944 18.89 3.18 -46.59
N PRO A 945 17.72 3.16 -45.92
CA PRO A 945 16.45 3.00 -46.59
C PRO A 945 15.98 4.29 -47.24
N MET A 946 15.39 4.11 -48.43
CA MET A 946 14.71 5.15 -49.16
C MET A 946 13.40 4.62 -49.73
N GLY A 947 12.45 5.52 -49.93
CA GLY A 947 11.13 5.19 -50.47
C GLY A 947 10.37 6.45 -50.84
N ILE A 948 9.11 6.28 -51.22
CA ILE A 948 8.20 7.38 -51.50
C ILE A 948 7.14 7.40 -50.41
N SER A 949 7.01 8.49 -49.67
CA SER A 949 5.94 8.62 -48.68
C SER A 949 4.57 8.73 -49.35
N ASN A 950 3.53 8.22 -48.71
CA ASN A 950 2.15 8.39 -49.18
C ASN A 950 1.79 9.88 -49.43
N SER A 951 2.27 10.79 -48.57
CA SER A 951 2.08 12.24 -48.72
C SER A 951 2.73 12.84 -49.98
N ALA A 952 3.68 12.15 -50.60
CA ALA A 952 4.34 12.60 -51.82
C ALA A 952 3.56 12.22 -53.09
N ILE A 953 2.63 11.26 -53.03
CA ILE A 953 1.89 10.74 -54.20
C ILE A 953 1.26 11.88 -55.04
N PRO A 954 0.52 12.86 -54.48
CA PRO A 954 -0.08 13.93 -55.29
C PRO A 954 0.97 14.78 -56.04
N ALA A 955 2.15 14.98 -55.46
CA ALA A 955 3.23 15.72 -56.11
C ALA A 955 3.88 14.91 -57.24
N TRP A 956 3.90 13.59 -57.13
CA TRP A 956 4.32 12.67 -58.18
C TRP A 956 3.30 12.61 -59.32
N GLU A 957 2.01 12.50 -59.03
CA GLU A 957 0.94 12.53 -60.03
C GLU A 957 0.96 13.85 -60.82
N PHE A 958 1.17 14.98 -60.14
CA PHE A 958 1.21 16.29 -60.80
C PHE A 958 2.48 16.54 -61.62
N ARG A 959 3.63 16.00 -61.19
CA ARG A 959 4.95 16.29 -61.79
C ARG A 959 5.84 15.05 -61.89
N PHE A 960 5.32 13.97 -62.45
CA PHE A 960 5.97 12.64 -62.47
C PHE A 960 7.42 12.70 -62.94
N THR A 961 7.70 13.26 -64.13
CA THR A 961 9.06 13.33 -64.69
C THR A 961 10.04 14.07 -63.77
N LYS A 962 9.60 15.17 -63.14
CA LYS A 962 10.44 15.94 -62.22
C LYS A 962 10.73 15.13 -60.96
N GLN A 963 9.71 14.51 -60.37
CA GLN A 963 9.88 13.73 -59.14
C GLN A 963 10.70 12.46 -59.39
N PHE A 964 10.49 11.79 -60.51
CA PHE A 964 11.29 10.62 -60.87
C PHE A 964 12.77 10.97 -61.08
N ASN A 965 13.07 12.09 -61.72
CA ASN A 965 14.45 12.59 -61.83
C ASN A 965 15.06 12.92 -60.46
N ASN A 966 14.29 13.52 -59.55
CA ASN A 966 14.76 13.75 -58.17
C ASN A 966 15.00 12.43 -57.42
N PHE A 967 14.15 11.43 -57.63
CA PHE A 967 14.30 10.11 -57.02
C PHE A 967 15.55 9.39 -57.53
N LYS A 968 15.85 9.48 -58.84
CA LYS A 968 17.12 9.01 -59.43
C LYS A 968 18.35 9.65 -58.78
N ILE A 969 18.30 10.96 -58.51
CA ILE A 969 19.37 11.66 -57.79
C ILE A 969 19.51 11.12 -56.36
N SER A 970 18.40 10.75 -55.71
CA SER A 970 18.45 10.12 -54.39
C SER A 970 19.09 8.72 -54.46
N ILE A 971 18.69 7.89 -55.44
CA ILE A 971 19.29 6.56 -55.69
C ILE A 971 20.82 6.71 -55.85
N ASP A 972 21.26 7.65 -56.69
CA ASP A 972 22.68 7.90 -56.92
C ASP A 972 23.43 8.24 -55.62
N ARG A 973 22.80 9.03 -54.73
CA ARG A 973 23.38 9.45 -53.46
C ARG A 973 23.53 8.26 -52.51
N HIS A 974 22.56 7.37 -52.43
CA HIS A 974 22.58 6.20 -51.55
C HIS A 974 23.64 5.20 -52.02
N PHE A 975 23.65 4.83 -53.31
CA PHE A 975 24.68 3.92 -53.85
C PHE A 975 26.09 4.52 -53.74
N ARG A 976 26.26 5.84 -53.83
CA ARG A 976 27.56 6.49 -53.60
C ARG A 976 28.10 6.23 -52.20
N LYS A 977 27.26 6.06 -51.17
CA LYS A 977 27.72 5.73 -49.81
C LYS A 977 28.40 4.36 -49.74
N ILE A 978 28.14 3.46 -50.70
CA ILE A 978 28.81 2.15 -50.80
C ILE A 978 30.21 2.32 -51.42
N TYR A 979 30.28 2.84 -52.65
CA TYR A 979 31.51 2.83 -53.46
C TYR A 979 32.40 4.06 -53.29
N ASN A 980 31.89 5.13 -52.69
CA ASN A 980 32.64 6.36 -52.43
C ASN A 980 32.13 7.04 -51.13
N PRO A 981 32.32 6.38 -49.97
CA PRO A 981 31.88 6.91 -48.68
C PRO A 981 32.58 8.24 -48.35
N LYS A 982 31.93 9.06 -47.52
CA LYS A 982 32.55 10.30 -47.03
C LYS A 982 33.82 9.96 -46.24
N PRO A 983 34.90 10.77 -46.34
CA PRO A 983 36.11 10.56 -45.55
C PRO A 983 35.80 10.41 -44.06
N GLY A 984 36.35 9.37 -43.43
CA GLY A 984 36.15 9.07 -42.01
C GLY A 984 34.87 8.27 -41.67
N LYS A 985 34.03 7.94 -42.66
CA LYS A 985 32.93 6.99 -42.50
C LYS A 985 33.23 5.68 -43.22
N PRO A 986 32.77 4.53 -42.69
CA PRO A 986 32.85 3.27 -43.43
C PRO A 986 31.96 3.30 -44.67
N SER A 987 32.16 2.34 -45.58
CA SER A 987 31.22 2.08 -46.67
C SER A 987 29.88 1.64 -46.10
N LEU A 988 28.80 2.07 -46.73
CA LEU A 988 27.46 1.52 -46.47
C LEU A 988 27.41 0.05 -46.92
N ASP A 989 26.78 -0.81 -46.12
CA ASP A 989 26.65 -2.23 -46.48
C ASP A 989 25.54 -2.46 -47.51
N LYS A 990 24.34 -1.90 -47.26
CA LYS A 990 23.20 -2.07 -48.17
C LYS A 990 22.36 -0.81 -48.33
N VAL A 991 21.95 -0.53 -49.56
CA VAL A 991 20.84 0.37 -49.85
C VAL A 991 19.54 -0.42 -49.70
N VAL A 992 18.53 0.19 -49.08
CA VAL A 992 17.20 -0.41 -48.98
C VAL A 992 16.22 0.47 -49.77
N ILE A 993 15.44 -0.13 -50.66
CA ILE A 993 14.39 0.58 -51.40
C ILE A 993 13.05 -0.02 -51.06
N ASP A 994 12.17 0.82 -50.52
CA ASP A 994 10.78 0.49 -50.23
C ASP A 994 9.87 0.91 -51.39
N PHE A 995 9.23 -0.09 -52.01
CA PHE A 995 8.42 0.06 -53.20
C PHE A 995 6.90 0.18 -52.89
N ASN A 996 6.50 0.22 -51.61
CA ASN A 996 5.10 0.12 -51.16
C ASN A 996 4.11 1.06 -51.89
N HIS A 997 4.51 2.32 -52.14
CA HIS A 997 3.63 3.33 -52.73
C HIS A 997 3.81 3.54 -54.24
N MET A 998 4.74 2.84 -54.88
CA MET A 998 5.06 3.12 -56.29
C MET A 998 3.94 2.76 -57.26
N ASP A 999 3.23 1.67 -57.01
CA ASP A 999 2.12 1.21 -57.87
C ASP A 999 0.92 2.17 -57.84
N GLN A 1000 0.78 2.94 -56.76
CA GLN A 1000 -0.26 3.96 -56.62
C GLN A 1000 0.03 5.20 -57.50
N ILE A 1001 1.31 5.46 -57.78
CA ILE A 1001 1.75 6.59 -58.62
C ILE A 1001 1.70 6.19 -60.10
N SER A 1002 2.28 5.04 -60.43
CA SER A 1002 2.25 4.46 -61.78
C SER A 1002 2.52 2.97 -61.72
N PRO A 1003 1.75 2.13 -62.44
CA PRO A 1003 2.02 0.69 -62.55
C PRO A 1003 3.42 0.35 -63.12
N THR A 1004 4.08 1.30 -63.79
CA THR A 1004 5.42 1.10 -64.38
C THR A 1004 6.55 1.61 -63.49
N LEU A 1005 6.27 2.37 -62.43
CA LEU A 1005 7.30 3.09 -61.68
C LEU A 1005 8.33 2.14 -61.04
N LYS A 1006 7.88 0.99 -60.49
CA LYS A 1006 8.78 -0.03 -59.94
C LYS A 1006 9.79 -0.52 -61.00
N THR A 1007 9.29 -0.84 -62.19
CA THR A 1007 10.11 -1.26 -63.33
C THR A 1007 11.07 -0.15 -63.76
N GLU A 1008 10.59 1.09 -63.88
CA GLU A 1008 11.44 2.22 -64.27
C GLU A 1008 12.57 2.50 -63.26
N VAL A 1009 12.30 2.35 -61.95
CA VAL A 1009 13.34 2.43 -60.91
C VAL A 1009 14.36 1.31 -61.07
N MET A 1010 13.90 0.07 -61.28
CA MET A 1010 14.80 -1.07 -61.46
C MET A 1010 15.62 -1.00 -62.74
N ASP A 1011 15.04 -0.53 -63.84
CA ASP A 1011 15.75 -0.32 -65.10
C ASP A 1011 16.85 0.73 -64.95
N TYR A 1012 16.57 1.80 -64.20
CA TYR A 1012 17.58 2.80 -63.87
C TYR A 1012 18.74 2.21 -63.05
N ILE A 1013 18.43 1.42 -62.01
CA ILE A 1013 19.44 0.76 -61.18
C ILE A 1013 20.24 -0.26 -62.01
N ASN A 1014 19.57 -1.08 -62.82
CA ASN A 1014 20.21 -2.04 -63.73
C ASN A 1014 21.16 -1.37 -64.71
N SER A 1015 20.76 -0.23 -65.28
CA SER A 1015 21.55 0.50 -66.25
C SER A 1015 22.78 1.17 -65.62
N LYS A 1016 22.68 1.66 -64.38
CA LYS A 1016 23.69 2.54 -63.78
C LYS A 1016 24.54 1.87 -62.70
N TYR A 1017 23.96 0.91 -61.99
CA TYR A 1017 24.55 0.20 -60.86
C TYR A 1017 24.41 -1.32 -60.99
N PRO A 1018 24.75 -1.92 -62.14
CA PRO A 1018 24.54 -3.36 -62.38
C PRO A 1018 25.23 -4.24 -61.33
N ASP A 1019 26.44 -3.87 -60.90
CA ASP A 1019 27.22 -4.63 -59.91
C ASP A 1019 26.62 -4.59 -58.49
N TYR A 1020 25.72 -3.64 -58.22
CA TYR A 1020 25.09 -3.47 -56.91
C TYR A 1020 23.61 -3.90 -56.89
N ASN A 1021 23.03 -4.33 -58.02
CA ASN A 1021 21.68 -4.90 -58.05
C ASN A 1021 21.68 -6.40 -57.72
N ASN A 1022 22.07 -6.73 -56.50
CA ASN A 1022 21.98 -8.09 -55.96
C ASN A 1022 21.73 -8.01 -54.45
N ASP A 1023 21.36 -9.14 -53.84
CA ASP A 1023 20.98 -9.21 -52.43
C ASP A 1023 22.14 -8.87 -51.48
N MET A 1024 23.40 -8.79 -51.97
CA MET A 1024 24.54 -8.34 -51.19
C MET A 1024 24.51 -6.83 -50.92
N TYR A 1025 24.01 -6.00 -51.84
CA TYR A 1025 24.08 -4.54 -51.72
C TYR A 1025 22.73 -3.83 -51.78
N LEU A 1026 21.67 -4.51 -52.22
CA LEU A 1026 20.34 -3.92 -52.38
C LEU A 1026 19.27 -4.80 -51.73
N ILE A 1027 18.50 -4.23 -50.81
CA ILE A 1027 17.27 -4.83 -50.28
C ILE A 1027 16.07 -4.17 -50.96
N LYS A 1028 15.14 -4.99 -51.45
CA LYS A 1028 13.89 -4.55 -52.08
C LYS A 1028 12.73 -4.91 -51.15
N LEU A 1029 12.18 -3.92 -50.45
CA LEU A 1029 10.99 -4.08 -49.62
C LEU A 1029 9.75 -3.81 -50.46
N ASN A 1030 8.68 -4.59 -50.26
CA ASN A 1030 7.38 -4.38 -50.92
C ASN A 1030 7.45 -4.31 -52.47
N PHE A 1031 8.45 -4.96 -53.08
CA PHE A 1031 8.68 -4.97 -54.53
C PHE A 1031 7.65 -5.80 -55.28
#